data_AF-A0A9P3NB95-F1
#
_entry.id   AF-A0A9P3NB95-F1
#
_cell.length_a   1.000
_cell.length_b   1.000
_cell.length_c   1.000
_cell.angle_alpha   90.00
_cell.angle_beta   90.00
_cell.angle_gamma   90.00
#
_symmetry.space_group_name_H-M   'P 1'
#
loop_
_entity.id
_entity.type
_entity.pdbx_description
1 polymer ?
#
loop_
_entity_poly.entity_id
_entity_poly.type
_entity_poly.pdbx_seq_one_letter_code
_entity_poly.pdbx_strand_id
1 'polypeptide(L)'
;MSPRQFEALTAICDTLVCALPVPTETDDLYFPLVGKRKEGSEADENPWSEFYGEPRRVAIAAYFAESASSLGLVDKVAATMQHCLKPLALGFFKTILWLLTTRLGTLLLAGRRALTPRPPFLQPFPKLSPQAREAVLLRWSVSRNFVSRTIFKTFRSFTLFHLGAQDDGSGDNKVWRAMGYCGPDPNMPAAAGKQDKCGSSNGQHCSRDSSAGREPDVAQRPAQRSDSGEGKAEPEEGTTGGGEARPLDDAVVDCSAEGTALAAALQGKGVEVLAGPKQTIGLLGRRDKGGGEPVVVRCDAVVIGSGCGGAIIAAQLAEAAAAADGADGSTRQRRVLVLEAGGYFYRSDLSLLEAPSAAELYDTQGFLTTEDGGVALLAGKAVGGGSTVNWSASFRTPPHVTKEWADEYGLKQFESPEYASAMDSVCDKIQVTADEAITPHSLSNAALKAGCSALSLHHAITPRNTNQPHSCGWCTFGCWSGEKQSMLETWLPDAVTHGALILSRCSARRLLLSPNRAASSSPGSSTAGGAVRRKRVVGVEARIEGGGESGPQRIVVEADLVVVACGSLRTPPLLLASGLTSRAIGASLRLHPVTSAWGFFPEAAPSLPSSLPPGPGYVGPIMSVNSREVANWESTGYGAMIQTPTMHPGLLGCAVPWLGSALVKQSIARFDRTASLIAIVRDRGHGTVGMDGSGRPVVSYRLCKEDQKSMQDALLLSLRILRAAGAVEVGTLHQSLKPFRCLIPPADDARATSGNLVGSGGPGETHGWQCSSDAEFEAYLMSVAAAGFKLNDCTLFSAHQTGSCPMGTSLQSSVVDENGESWEVSGLFLGDGSVFPTPVGVNPMVSIESVAFMIGKRLADKVRNGYLCVK
;
A
#
# COMPACT_ATOMS: atom_id res chain seq x y z
N MET A 1 -20.25 18.99 1.36
CA MET A 1 -21.54 18.26 1.19
C MET A 1 -22.67 19.17 1.69
N SER A 2 -23.93 18.93 1.36
CA SER A 2 -25.03 19.69 2.00
C SER A 2 -25.25 19.24 3.45
N PRO A 3 -25.84 20.07 4.33
CA PRO A 3 -26.09 19.69 5.73
C PRO A 3 -26.90 18.38 5.85
N ARG A 4 -27.89 18.18 4.97
CA ARG A 4 -28.68 16.93 4.90
C ARG A 4 -27.82 15.72 4.54
N GLN A 5 -26.95 15.84 3.53
CA GLN A 5 -26.05 14.75 3.15
C GLN A 5 -25.10 14.40 4.31
N PHE A 6 -24.65 15.40 5.06
CA PHE A 6 -23.81 15.19 6.23
C PHE A 6 -24.57 14.46 7.35
N GLU A 7 -25.82 14.83 7.66
CA GLU A 7 -26.68 14.11 8.61
C GLU A 7 -26.84 12.61 8.25
N ALA A 8 -27.04 12.29 6.97
CA ALA A 8 -27.07 10.90 6.51
C ALA A 8 -25.72 10.19 6.66
N LEU A 9 -24.61 10.87 6.39
CA LEU A 9 -23.27 10.32 6.56
C LEU A 9 -22.98 10.02 8.03
N THR A 10 -23.28 10.97 8.93
CA THR A 10 -23.20 10.80 10.39
C THR A 10 -23.97 9.55 10.83
N ALA A 11 -25.22 9.40 10.38
CA ALA A 11 -26.04 8.24 10.72
C ALA A 11 -25.46 6.91 10.23
N ILE A 12 -24.83 6.87 9.05
CA ILE A 12 -24.14 5.69 8.53
C ILE A 12 -22.90 5.38 9.37
N CYS A 13 -22.04 6.37 9.59
CA CYS A 13 -20.81 6.22 10.37
C CYS A 13 -21.11 5.74 11.80
N ASP A 14 -22.08 6.35 12.49
CA ASP A 14 -22.49 5.93 13.83
C ASP A 14 -23.20 4.57 13.85
N THR A 15 -23.68 4.08 12.70
CA THR A 15 -24.20 2.70 12.61
C THR A 15 -23.05 1.71 12.44
N LEU A 16 -22.03 2.07 11.67
CA LEU A 16 -20.83 1.26 11.47
C LEU A 16 -20.00 1.15 12.76
N VAL A 17 -19.95 2.24 13.53
CA VAL A 17 -19.25 2.35 14.82
C VAL A 17 -20.18 3.06 15.81
N CYS A 18 -21.02 2.28 16.49
CA CYS A 18 -21.93 2.78 17.53
C CYS A 18 -21.33 2.63 18.93
N ALA A 19 -21.74 3.50 19.85
CA ALA A 19 -21.51 3.28 21.27
C ALA A 19 -22.26 2.03 21.74
N LEU A 20 -21.56 1.15 22.46
CA LEU A 20 -22.08 -0.13 22.95
C LEU A 20 -21.65 -0.33 24.40
N PRO A 21 -22.45 -1.04 25.22
CA PRO A 21 -21.94 -1.56 26.48
C PRO A 21 -20.79 -2.53 26.19
N VAL A 22 -19.84 -2.63 27.12
CA VAL A 22 -18.81 -3.67 27.04
C VAL A 22 -19.51 -5.02 27.15
N PRO A 23 -19.29 -5.95 26.20
CA PRO A 23 -19.85 -7.30 26.28
C PRO A 23 -19.44 -7.95 27.60
N THR A 24 -20.42 -8.46 28.35
CA THR A 24 -20.16 -9.30 29.52
C THR A 24 -19.69 -10.69 29.07
N GLU A 25 -18.95 -11.42 29.91
CA GLU A 25 -18.36 -12.75 29.59
C GLU A 25 -19.37 -13.81 29.08
N THR A 26 -20.67 -13.57 29.22
CA THR A 26 -21.77 -14.49 28.87
C THR A 26 -22.38 -14.31 27.47
N ASP A 27 -21.95 -13.34 26.66
CA ASP A 27 -22.52 -13.18 25.32
C ASP A 27 -21.92 -14.21 24.33
N ASP A 28 -22.79 -15.04 23.73
CA ASP A 28 -22.44 -16.15 22.82
C ASP A 28 -21.54 -15.77 21.63
N LEU A 29 -21.37 -14.48 21.31
CA LEU A 29 -20.52 -13.96 20.24
C LEU A 29 -19.11 -13.55 20.70
N TYR A 30 -18.80 -13.55 21.99
CA TYR A 30 -17.57 -12.98 22.51
C TYR A 30 -16.67 -13.97 23.25
N PHE A 31 -15.39 -13.92 22.93
CA PHE A 31 -14.33 -14.49 23.75
C PHE A 31 -13.99 -13.44 24.82
N PRO A 32 -13.71 -13.81 26.08
CA PRO A 32 -13.38 -12.86 27.14
C PRO A 32 -12.28 -11.91 26.68
N LEU A 33 -12.60 -10.62 26.64
CA LEU A 33 -11.63 -9.56 26.28
C LEU A 33 -10.62 -9.32 27.41
N VAL A 34 -10.92 -9.84 28.61
CA VAL A 34 -10.11 -9.78 29.82
C VAL A 34 -10.36 -11.11 30.55
N GLY A 35 -9.33 -11.90 30.83
CA GLY A 35 -9.50 -13.08 31.66
C GLY A 35 -9.74 -12.70 33.12
N LYS A 36 -10.65 -13.38 33.83
CA LYS A 36 -10.70 -13.32 35.30
C LYS A 36 -9.41 -13.86 35.89
N ARG A 37 -8.87 -13.19 36.91
CA ARG A 37 -7.85 -13.76 37.82
C ARG A 37 -8.43 -14.02 39.20
N LYS A 38 -7.88 -15.05 39.87
CA LYS A 38 -7.94 -15.21 41.32
C LYS A 38 -7.19 -14.06 41.98
N GLU A 39 -7.74 -13.51 43.05
CA GLU A 39 -7.08 -12.48 43.87
C GLU A 39 -5.68 -12.94 44.31
N GLY A 40 -4.64 -12.12 44.04
CA GLY A 40 -3.31 -12.28 44.66
C GLY A 40 -2.12 -12.73 43.80
N SER A 41 -2.18 -12.74 42.45
CA SER A 41 -0.98 -13.02 41.64
C SER A 41 -0.38 -11.75 41.02
N GLU A 42 0.91 -11.51 41.25
CA GLU A 42 1.67 -10.30 40.84
C GLU A 42 1.96 -10.17 39.32
N ALA A 43 1.54 -11.11 38.47
CA ALA A 43 1.92 -11.11 37.05
C ALA A 43 1.02 -10.24 36.15
N ASP A 44 0.63 -9.03 36.56
CA ASP A 44 -0.11 -8.03 35.73
C ASP A 44 0.82 -7.00 35.08
N GLU A 45 2.12 -7.27 35.05
CA GLU A 45 3.05 -6.57 34.16
C GLU A 45 2.91 -7.17 32.76
N ASN A 46 1.93 -6.65 32.01
CA ASN A 46 2.15 -6.52 30.57
C ASN A 46 3.45 -5.73 30.41
N PRO A 47 4.43 -6.14 29.59
CA PRO A 47 5.64 -5.34 29.35
C PRO A 47 5.35 -3.91 28.84
N TRP A 48 4.09 -3.60 28.51
CA TRP A 48 3.61 -2.28 28.08
C TRP A 48 2.55 -1.65 28.99
N SER A 49 2.23 -2.22 30.17
CA SER A 49 1.40 -1.50 31.17
C SER A 49 2.09 -0.20 31.61
N GLU A 50 3.44 -0.18 31.58
CA GLU A 50 4.26 1.01 31.75
C GLU A 50 4.03 2.08 30.67
N PHE A 51 3.63 1.70 29.44
CA PHE A 51 3.51 2.64 28.32
C PHE A 51 2.25 3.53 28.41
N TYR A 52 1.17 3.04 29.06
CA TYR A 52 -0.11 3.76 29.13
C TYR A 52 -0.59 4.11 30.54
N GLY A 53 0.00 3.52 31.59
CA GLY A 53 -0.32 3.86 32.98
C GLY A 53 -1.74 3.48 33.44
N GLU A 54 -2.51 2.70 32.66
CA GLU A 54 -3.86 2.24 33.00
C GLU A 54 -4.14 0.78 32.56
N PRO A 55 -4.98 0.01 33.27
CA PRO A 55 -5.32 -1.36 32.87
C PRO A 55 -6.08 -1.41 31.53
N ARG A 56 -5.66 -2.29 30.61
CA ARG A 56 -6.28 -2.44 29.27
C ARG A 56 -7.81 -2.60 29.27
N ARG A 57 -8.37 -3.24 30.31
CA ARG A 57 -9.83 -3.37 30.50
C ARG A 57 -10.56 -2.01 30.55
N VAL A 58 -9.92 -1.00 31.14
CA VAL A 58 -10.46 0.37 31.24
C VAL A 58 -10.45 1.03 29.86
N ALA A 59 -9.34 0.91 29.13
CA ALA A 59 -9.23 1.42 27.76
C ALA A 59 -10.26 0.79 26.80
N ILE A 60 -10.48 -0.53 26.90
CA ILE A 60 -11.53 -1.22 26.13
C ILE A 60 -12.91 -0.66 26.49
N ALA A 61 -13.21 -0.47 27.78
CA ALA A 61 -14.50 0.09 28.19
C ALA A 61 -14.73 1.51 27.66
N ALA A 62 -13.72 2.37 27.75
CA ALA A 62 -13.77 3.71 27.19
C ALA A 62 -14.03 3.67 25.68
N TYR A 63 -13.27 2.85 24.93
CA TYR A 63 -13.47 2.67 23.49
C TYR A 63 -14.87 2.17 23.14
N PHE A 64 -15.44 1.24 23.91
CA PHE A 64 -16.79 0.71 23.65
C PHE A 64 -17.88 1.79 23.79
N ALA A 65 -17.69 2.74 24.69
CA ALA A 65 -18.60 3.88 24.89
C ALA A 65 -18.54 4.93 23.75
N GLU A 66 -17.52 4.89 22.89
CA GLU A 66 -17.36 5.85 21.79
C GLU A 66 -18.17 5.46 20.53
N SER A 67 -18.62 6.45 19.77
CA SER A 67 -19.23 6.32 18.45
C SER A 67 -18.35 6.98 17.37
N ALA A 68 -18.67 6.77 16.09
CA ALA A 68 -17.93 7.44 15.01
C ALA A 68 -17.96 8.98 15.13
N SER A 69 -19.10 9.54 15.54
CA SER A 69 -19.28 10.97 15.74
C SER A 69 -18.49 11.52 16.92
N SER A 70 -18.47 10.83 18.06
CA SER A 70 -17.70 11.29 19.24
C SER A 70 -16.19 11.26 18.98
N LEU A 71 -15.73 10.36 18.11
CA LEU A 71 -14.34 10.27 17.65
C LEU A 71 -14.00 11.22 16.50
N GLY A 72 -14.94 12.04 16.02
CA GLY A 72 -14.69 12.99 14.92
C GLY A 72 -14.42 12.33 13.55
N LEU A 73 -14.84 11.08 13.34
CA LEU A 73 -14.55 10.34 12.11
C LEU A 73 -15.33 10.85 10.90
N VAL A 74 -16.49 11.47 11.12
CA VAL A 74 -17.43 11.85 10.04
C VAL A 74 -16.81 12.88 9.08
N ASP A 75 -16.12 13.89 9.63
CA ASP A 75 -15.42 14.91 8.82
C ASP A 75 -14.28 14.32 8.02
N LYS A 76 -13.49 13.43 8.65
CA LYS A 76 -12.39 12.71 8.00
C LYS A 76 -12.90 11.85 6.84
N VAL A 77 -14.00 11.11 7.03
CA VAL A 77 -14.65 10.34 5.97
C VAL A 77 -15.15 11.24 4.85
N ALA A 78 -15.80 12.36 5.18
CA ALA A 78 -16.30 13.30 4.18
C ALA A 78 -15.16 13.94 3.35
N ALA A 79 -14.01 14.23 3.97
CA ALA A 79 -12.82 14.72 3.30
C ALA A 79 -12.22 13.65 2.38
N THR A 80 -12.00 12.43 2.88
CA THR A 80 -11.49 11.31 2.06
C THR A 80 -12.39 11.02 0.86
N MET A 81 -13.71 11.02 1.02
CA MET A 81 -14.65 10.88 -0.10
C MET A 81 -14.42 11.95 -1.18
N GLN A 82 -14.13 13.19 -0.79
CA GLN A 82 -13.92 14.29 -1.73
C GLN A 82 -12.58 14.19 -2.46
N HIS A 83 -11.53 13.74 -1.77
CA HIS A 83 -10.18 13.63 -2.34
C HIS A 83 -9.97 12.35 -3.16
N CYS A 84 -10.54 11.22 -2.72
CA CYS A 84 -10.23 9.91 -3.27
C CYS A 84 -11.26 9.41 -4.29
N LEU A 85 -12.53 9.84 -4.22
CA LEU A 85 -13.53 9.41 -5.19
C LEU A 85 -13.47 10.23 -6.48
N LYS A 86 -13.60 9.54 -7.61
CA LYS A 86 -13.77 10.19 -8.92
C LYS A 86 -15.03 11.07 -8.91
N PRO A 87 -15.09 12.19 -9.68
CA PRO A 87 -16.22 13.13 -9.64
C PRO A 87 -17.58 12.48 -9.87
N LEU A 88 -17.67 11.53 -10.81
CA LEU A 88 -18.91 10.80 -11.09
C LEU A 88 -19.30 9.89 -9.91
N ALA A 89 -18.35 9.18 -9.32
CA ALA A 89 -18.58 8.37 -8.13
C ALA A 89 -18.98 9.25 -6.92
N LEU A 90 -18.28 10.35 -6.68
CA LEU A 90 -18.62 11.32 -5.64
C LEU A 90 -20.04 11.87 -5.81
N GLY A 91 -20.43 12.19 -7.05
CA GLY A 91 -21.80 12.60 -7.39
C GLY A 91 -22.82 11.51 -7.08
N PHE A 92 -22.52 10.26 -7.43
CA PHE A 92 -23.35 9.09 -7.08
C PHE A 92 -23.52 8.96 -5.56
N PHE A 93 -22.45 8.97 -4.77
CA PHE A 93 -22.53 8.85 -3.31
C PHE A 93 -23.26 10.04 -2.66
N LYS A 94 -23.06 11.27 -3.15
CA LYS A 94 -23.82 12.45 -2.71
C LYS A 94 -25.33 12.29 -2.96
N THR A 95 -25.71 11.69 -4.09
CA THR A 95 -27.11 11.37 -4.40
C THR A 95 -27.68 10.31 -3.46
N ILE A 96 -26.91 9.25 -3.18
CA ILE A 96 -27.31 8.22 -2.20
C ILE A 96 -27.54 8.83 -0.81
N LEU A 97 -26.60 9.64 -0.32
CA LEU A 97 -26.74 10.34 0.97
C LEU A 97 -27.97 11.25 1.00
N TRP A 98 -28.23 11.97 -0.09
CA TRP A 98 -29.44 12.80 -0.20
C TRP A 98 -30.73 11.96 -0.17
N LEU A 99 -30.79 10.86 -0.93
CA LEU A 99 -31.95 9.95 -0.95
C LEU A 99 -32.28 9.42 0.45
N LEU A 100 -31.27 9.07 1.25
CA LEU A 100 -31.41 8.60 2.63
C LEU A 100 -31.99 9.65 3.58
N THR A 101 -31.93 10.94 3.24
CA THR A 101 -32.62 11.98 4.03
C THR A 101 -34.10 12.13 3.69
N THR A 102 -34.55 11.51 2.60
CA THR A 102 -35.96 11.55 2.19
C THR A 102 -36.67 10.27 2.63
N ARG A 103 -37.96 10.37 2.95
CA ARG A 103 -38.80 9.22 3.32
C ARG A 103 -38.89 8.20 2.16
N LEU A 104 -39.15 8.67 0.95
CA LEU A 104 -39.28 7.81 -0.24
C LEU A 104 -37.93 7.23 -0.69
N GLY A 105 -36.85 8.02 -0.66
CA GLY A 105 -35.51 7.52 -0.99
C GLY A 105 -35.02 6.50 0.04
N THR A 106 -35.36 6.67 1.32
CA THR A 106 -35.09 5.65 2.34
C THR A 106 -35.93 4.40 2.09
N LEU A 107 -37.21 4.50 1.73
CA LEU A 107 -38.00 3.33 1.33
C LEU A 107 -37.36 2.59 0.14
N LEU A 108 -36.86 3.33 -0.85
CA LEU A 108 -36.18 2.76 -2.02
C LEU A 108 -34.91 1.99 -1.63
N LEU A 109 -34.06 2.57 -0.78
CA LEU A 109 -32.74 2.02 -0.45
C LEU A 109 -32.78 1.01 0.72
N ALA A 110 -33.64 1.22 1.72
CA ALA A 110 -33.81 0.39 2.91
C ALA A 110 -34.96 -0.63 2.80
N GLY A 111 -35.90 -0.45 1.87
CA GLY A 111 -37.11 -1.25 1.75
C GLY A 111 -38.04 -1.07 2.95
N ARG A 112 -38.77 -2.13 3.32
CA ARG A 112 -39.76 -2.12 4.43
C ARG A 112 -39.17 -1.72 5.79
N ARG A 113 -37.84 -1.73 5.96
CA ARG A 113 -37.16 -1.29 7.19
C ARG A 113 -37.24 0.22 7.41
N ALA A 114 -37.63 0.98 6.38
CA ALA A 114 -37.99 2.39 6.53
C ALA A 114 -39.34 2.60 7.25
N LEU A 115 -40.15 1.53 7.38
CA LEU A 115 -41.48 1.60 7.98
C LEU A 115 -41.41 1.44 9.50
N THR A 116 -42.15 2.28 10.21
CA THR A 116 -42.31 2.22 11.67
C THR A 116 -43.77 1.94 12.03
N PRO A 117 -44.06 1.25 13.14
CA PRO A 117 -45.43 0.96 13.57
C PRO A 117 -46.17 2.20 14.10
N ARG A 118 -45.47 3.31 14.33
CA ARG A 118 -46.03 4.58 14.82
C ARG A 118 -45.89 5.68 13.77
N PRO A 119 -46.85 6.62 13.69
CA PRO A 119 -46.76 7.76 12.79
C PRO A 119 -45.58 8.69 13.17
N PRO A 120 -44.86 9.26 12.18
CA PRO A 120 -45.02 9.02 10.75
C PRO A 120 -44.49 7.62 10.37
N PHE A 121 -45.33 6.81 9.72
CA PHE A 121 -45.07 5.39 9.43
C PHE A 121 -43.89 5.14 8.49
N LEU A 122 -43.37 6.19 7.83
CA LEU A 122 -42.21 6.12 6.97
C LEU A 122 -41.19 7.15 7.43
N GLN A 123 -40.01 6.68 7.83
CA GLN A 123 -38.94 7.51 8.37
C GLN A 123 -37.77 7.61 7.38
N PRO A 124 -37.10 8.77 7.30
CA PRO A 124 -35.80 8.86 6.63
C PRO A 124 -34.73 8.10 7.45
N PHE A 125 -33.66 7.65 6.80
CA PHE A 125 -32.62 6.81 7.40
C PHE A 125 -32.03 7.37 8.71
N PRO A 126 -31.69 8.67 8.84
CA PRO A 126 -31.15 9.22 10.08
C PRO A 126 -32.08 9.11 11.29
N LYS A 127 -33.40 8.99 11.06
CA LYS A 127 -34.43 8.92 12.11
C LYS A 127 -34.84 7.48 12.45
N LEU A 128 -34.26 6.48 11.79
CA LEU A 128 -34.47 5.08 12.13
C LEU A 128 -33.77 4.76 13.46
N SER A 129 -34.28 3.76 14.20
CA SER A 129 -33.59 3.25 15.38
C SER A 129 -32.22 2.68 15.00
N PRO A 130 -31.23 2.65 15.92
CA PRO A 130 -29.92 2.06 15.66
C PRO A 130 -30.01 0.63 15.08
N GLN A 131 -30.87 -0.22 15.64
CA GLN A 131 -31.08 -1.60 15.17
C GLN A 131 -31.67 -1.65 13.76
N ALA A 132 -32.57 -0.73 13.41
CA ALA A 132 -33.12 -0.65 12.07
C ALA A 132 -32.06 -0.19 11.05
N ARG A 133 -31.20 0.77 11.41
CA ARG A 133 -30.07 1.21 10.55
C ARG A 133 -29.06 0.09 10.34
N GLU A 134 -28.65 -0.59 11.41
CA GLU A 134 -27.72 -1.73 11.34
C GLU A 134 -28.26 -2.82 10.42
N ALA A 135 -29.53 -3.17 10.57
CA ALA A 135 -30.15 -4.20 9.75
C ALA A 135 -30.35 -3.77 8.27
N VAL A 136 -30.31 -2.47 7.96
CA VAL A 136 -30.25 -1.97 6.58
C VAL A 136 -28.83 -2.15 6.01
N LEU A 137 -27.80 -1.79 6.76
CA LEU A 137 -26.41 -1.94 6.31
C LEU A 137 -26.03 -3.42 6.14
N LEU A 138 -26.45 -4.31 7.06
CA LEU A 138 -26.29 -5.76 6.91
C LEU A 138 -26.99 -6.29 5.65
N ARG A 139 -28.16 -5.76 5.31
CA ARG A 139 -28.85 -6.13 4.06
C ARG A 139 -28.08 -5.66 2.83
N TRP A 140 -27.45 -4.49 2.88
CA TRP A 140 -26.62 -4.00 1.78
C TRP A 140 -25.36 -4.83 1.60
N SER A 141 -24.71 -5.24 2.69
CA SER A 141 -23.44 -6.00 2.66
C SER A 141 -23.56 -7.35 1.93
N VAL A 142 -24.67 -8.06 2.11
CA VAL A 142 -24.93 -9.37 1.47
C VAL A 142 -25.98 -9.31 0.34
N SER A 143 -26.33 -8.11 -0.11
CA SER A 143 -27.33 -7.91 -1.17
C SER A 143 -26.95 -8.68 -2.43
N ARG A 144 -27.92 -9.22 -3.19
CA ARG A 144 -27.65 -9.80 -4.52
C ARG A 144 -27.20 -8.74 -5.54
N ASN A 145 -27.65 -7.49 -5.35
CA ASN A 145 -27.24 -6.36 -6.17
C ASN A 145 -25.86 -5.85 -5.73
N PHE A 146 -24.88 -5.89 -6.63
CA PHE A 146 -23.52 -5.45 -6.33
C PHE A 146 -23.43 -3.96 -6.00
N VAL A 147 -24.32 -3.11 -6.51
CA VAL A 147 -24.34 -1.66 -6.21
C VAL A 147 -24.55 -1.42 -4.73
N SER A 148 -25.45 -2.15 -4.08
CA SER A 148 -25.65 -2.06 -2.62
C SER A 148 -24.39 -2.48 -1.86
N ARG A 149 -23.71 -3.54 -2.33
CA ARG A 149 -22.45 -4.00 -1.73
C ARG A 149 -21.34 -2.96 -1.91
N THR A 150 -21.25 -2.32 -3.08
CA THR A 150 -20.32 -1.22 -3.35
C THR A 150 -20.58 -0.03 -2.41
N ILE A 151 -21.84 0.41 -2.29
CA ILE A 151 -22.21 1.50 -1.38
C ILE A 151 -21.77 1.19 0.05
N PHE A 152 -22.13 0.01 0.55
CA PHE A 152 -21.76 -0.45 1.89
C PHE A 152 -20.24 -0.52 2.07
N LYS A 153 -19.53 -1.20 1.16
CA LYS A 153 -18.07 -1.39 1.22
C LYS A 153 -17.34 -0.05 1.25
N THR A 154 -17.75 0.93 0.45
CA THR A 154 -17.10 2.24 0.43
C THR A 154 -17.28 2.99 1.76
N PHE A 155 -18.52 3.09 2.28
CA PHE A 155 -18.73 3.74 3.58
C PHE A 155 -18.01 2.99 4.71
N ARG A 156 -18.11 1.65 4.73
CA ARG A 156 -17.39 0.81 5.70
C ARG A 156 -15.88 1.07 5.66
N SER A 157 -15.27 1.00 4.48
CA SER A 157 -13.81 1.11 4.37
C SER A 157 -13.31 2.48 4.81
N PHE A 158 -13.98 3.57 4.42
CA PHE A 158 -13.57 4.91 4.87
C PHE A 158 -13.76 5.11 6.36
N THR A 159 -14.90 4.70 6.93
CA THR A 159 -15.16 4.85 8.36
C THR A 159 -14.18 4.02 9.19
N LEU A 160 -13.95 2.77 8.82
CA LEU A 160 -13.11 1.86 9.60
C LEU A 160 -11.62 2.12 9.41
N PHE A 161 -11.19 2.63 8.24
CA PHE A 161 -9.82 3.12 8.07
C PHE A 161 -9.53 4.24 9.06
N HIS A 162 -10.39 5.26 9.11
CA HIS A 162 -10.20 6.40 10.02
C HIS A 162 -10.37 6.06 11.48
N LEU A 163 -11.15 5.03 11.80
CA LEU A 163 -11.25 4.50 13.17
C LEU A 163 -9.89 3.97 13.66
N GLY A 164 -9.17 3.25 12.81
CA GLY A 164 -7.86 2.70 13.17
C GLY A 164 -6.72 3.70 12.99
N ALA A 165 -6.71 4.45 11.90
CA ALA A 165 -5.65 5.39 11.54
C ALA A 165 -5.81 6.78 12.20
N GLN A 166 -6.64 6.89 13.23
CA GLN A 166 -6.87 8.15 13.92
C GLN A 166 -5.58 8.65 14.55
N ASP A 167 -5.16 9.84 14.15
CA ASP A 167 -4.33 10.71 14.98
C ASP A 167 -5.21 11.91 15.39
N ASP A 168 -5.26 12.20 16.67
CA ASP A 168 -5.94 13.37 17.24
C ASP A 168 -4.96 14.43 17.75
N GLY A 169 -3.65 14.21 17.54
CA GLY A 169 -2.58 15.12 17.93
C GLY A 169 -2.39 15.26 19.44
N SER A 170 -3.20 14.60 20.25
CA SER A 170 -3.17 14.71 21.71
C SER A 170 -2.18 13.74 22.36
N GLY A 171 -1.71 12.72 21.62
CA GLY A 171 -0.96 11.59 22.16
C GLY A 171 -1.81 10.63 23.00
N ASP A 172 -3.10 10.91 23.17
CA ASP A 172 -4.08 10.21 24.02
C ASP A 172 -5.16 9.52 23.16
N ASN A 173 -4.73 8.58 22.29
CA ASN A 173 -5.67 7.89 21.41
C ASN A 173 -6.32 6.69 22.13
N LYS A 174 -7.58 6.87 22.55
CA LYS A 174 -8.40 5.83 23.22
C LYS A 174 -8.54 4.53 22.42
N VAL A 175 -8.65 4.62 21.10
CA VAL A 175 -8.79 3.45 20.23
C VAL A 175 -7.49 2.64 20.22
N TRP A 176 -6.35 3.32 20.08
CA TRP A 176 -5.04 2.69 20.10
C TRP A 176 -4.72 2.02 21.44
N ARG A 177 -5.11 2.63 22.57
CA ARG A 177 -4.98 1.98 23.88
C ARG A 177 -5.79 0.70 23.98
N ALA A 178 -7.03 0.71 23.48
CA ALA A 178 -7.87 -0.49 23.47
C ALA A 178 -7.28 -1.59 22.56
N MET A 179 -6.67 -1.20 21.44
CA MET A 179 -5.96 -2.10 20.51
C MET A 179 -4.67 -2.67 21.09
N GLY A 180 -4.04 -1.99 22.04
CA GLY A 180 -2.65 -2.23 22.42
C GLY A 180 -1.66 -1.78 21.35
N TYR A 181 -1.95 -0.69 20.62
CA TYR A 181 -1.15 -0.16 19.52
C TYR A 181 -0.40 1.11 19.91
N CYS A 182 0.93 1.12 19.77
CA CYS A 182 1.79 2.22 20.22
C CYS A 182 1.80 3.48 19.34
N GLY A 183 1.23 3.44 18.13
CA GLY A 183 1.32 4.56 17.19
C GLY A 183 2.56 4.45 16.28
N PRO A 184 3.33 5.52 16.08
CA PRO A 184 4.65 5.44 15.45
C PRO A 184 5.58 4.44 16.16
N ASP A 185 6.63 4.00 15.47
CA ASP A 185 7.64 3.13 16.07
C ASP A 185 8.28 3.84 17.28
N PRO A 186 8.26 3.25 18.50
CA PRO A 186 8.78 3.90 19.70
C PRO A 186 10.30 4.11 19.68
N ASN A 187 11.02 3.39 18.84
CA ASN A 187 12.47 3.56 18.68
C ASN A 187 12.83 4.66 17.67
N MET A 188 11.83 5.22 16.98
CA MET A 188 12.06 6.33 16.07
C MET A 188 12.56 7.56 16.85
N PRO A 189 13.67 8.19 16.44
CA PRO A 189 14.13 9.43 17.03
C PRO A 189 13.01 10.48 16.98
N ALA A 190 12.75 11.16 18.10
CA ALA A 190 11.77 12.24 18.13
C ALA A 190 12.15 13.26 17.05
N ALA A 191 11.25 13.47 16.08
CA ALA A 191 11.50 14.41 14.99
C ALA A 191 11.79 15.80 15.59
N ALA A 192 13.00 16.32 15.34
CA ALA A 192 13.39 17.65 15.78
C ALA A 192 12.45 18.68 15.15
N GLY A 193 11.49 19.21 15.92
CA GLY A 193 10.82 20.49 15.67
C GLY A 193 9.82 20.57 14.51
N LYS A 194 8.86 19.65 14.39
CA LYS A 194 7.61 19.90 13.62
C LYS A 194 6.40 20.07 14.57
N GLN A 195 6.44 21.07 15.45
CA GLN A 195 5.22 21.65 16.01
C GLN A 195 4.71 22.74 15.07
N ASP A 196 3.45 22.61 14.64
CA ASP A 196 2.58 23.63 14.05
C ASP A 196 3.03 24.39 12.81
N LYS A 197 2.78 23.78 11.64
CA LYS A 197 2.51 24.52 10.37
C LYS A 197 1.17 24.16 9.74
N CYS A 198 0.18 23.78 10.56
CA CYS A 198 -1.23 23.74 10.12
C CYS A 198 -1.98 24.95 10.67
N GLY A 199 -1.59 26.15 10.22
CA GLY A 199 -2.26 27.41 10.55
C GLY A 199 -3.18 27.86 9.43
N SER A 200 -4.46 27.92 9.73
CA SER A 200 -5.60 28.31 8.89
C SER A 200 -5.41 29.52 7.97
N SER A 201 -5.68 29.35 6.67
CA SER A 201 -6.14 30.43 5.81
C SER A 201 -7.65 30.58 5.97
N ASN A 202 -8.10 31.42 6.89
CA ASN A 202 -9.42 32.05 6.82
C ASN A 202 -9.36 33.38 7.55
N GLY A 203 -9.19 34.45 6.78
CA GLY A 203 -9.42 35.80 7.26
C GLY A 203 -10.92 36.01 7.46
N GLN A 204 -11.33 36.30 8.68
CA GLN A 204 -12.53 37.08 8.94
C GLN A 204 -12.36 37.85 10.26
N HIS A 205 -12.59 39.15 10.16
CA HIS A 205 -12.62 40.11 11.26
C HIS A 205 -13.46 39.62 12.45
N CYS A 206 -12.90 39.72 13.65
CA CYS A 206 -13.67 40.13 14.81
C CYS A 206 -12.82 41.00 15.73
N SER A 207 -13.40 42.15 16.06
CA SER A 207 -12.89 43.23 16.88
C SER A 207 -12.52 42.78 18.28
N ARG A 208 -11.40 43.32 18.76
CA ARG A 208 -10.99 43.31 20.17
C ARG A 208 -12.06 44.00 21.01
N ASP A 209 -12.54 43.32 22.04
CA ASP A 209 -12.85 43.98 23.31
C ASP A 209 -12.61 43.03 24.49
N SER A 210 -12.56 43.61 25.68
CA SER A 210 -11.55 43.38 26.70
C SER A 210 -12.05 42.65 27.96
N SER A 211 -11.09 42.15 28.75
CA SER A 211 -11.08 41.96 30.22
C SER A 211 -11.28 40.56 30.85
N ALA A 212 -10.18 40.15 31.52
CA ALA A 212 -10.04 39.56 32.87
C ALA A 212 -10.66 38.19 33.25
N GLY A 213 -9.79 37.28 33.73
CA GLY A 213 -10.19 36.14 34.57
C GLY A 213 -9.06 35.13 34.84
N ARG A 214 -8.47 35.21 36.04
CA ARG A 214 -7.40 34.40 36.67
C ARG A 214 -7.46 32.86 36.48
N GLU A 215 -6.29 32.24 36.32
CA GLU A 215 -5.98 30.84 36.65
C GLU A 215 -5.15 30.72 37.95
N PRO A 216 -5.21 29.59 38.68
CA PRO A 216 -4.16 29.21 39.63
C PRO A 216 -3.38 27.94 39.21
N ASP A 217 -2.11 27.96 39.62
CA ASP A 217 -1.05 26.95 39.50
C ASP A 217 -1.42 25.49 39.83
N VAL A 218 -0.75 24.55 39.14
CA VAL A 218 -0.56 23.16 39.59
C VAL A 218 0.92 22.76 39.47
N ALA A 219 1.37 22.08 40.52
CA ALA A 219 2.74 21.91 40.98
C ALA A 219 3.59 20.86 40.23
N GLN A 220 4.89 21.09 40.34
CA GLN A 220 6.03 20.27 39.93
C GLN A 220 6.08 18.91 40.66
N ARG A 221 6.56 17.86 39.96
CA ARG A 221 7.00 16.58 40.56
C ARG A 221 8.54 16.48 40.63
N PRO A 222 9.10 15.81 41.65
CA PRO A 222 10.51 15.94 42.02
C PRO A 222 11.42 14.88 41.40
N ALA A 223 12.68 15.26 41.21
CA ALA A 223 13.79 14.39 40.85
C ALA A 223 14.35 13.67 42.10
N GLN A 224 14.65 12.37 41.97
CA GLN A 224 15.46 11.64 42.94
C GLN A 224 16.88 11.42 42.41
N ARG A 225 17.85 11.83 43.23
CA ARG A 225 19.29 11.56 43.11
C ARG A 225 19.61 10.20 43.74
N SER A 226 20.56 9.49 43.15
CA SER A 226 21.47 8.60 43.88
C SER A 226 22.89 8.77 43.29
N ASP A 227 23.89 8.69 44.16
CA ASP A 227 25.29 9.10 43.96
C ASP A 227 26.25 7.93 44.26
N SER A 228 27.48 8.04 43.74
CA SER A 228 28.69 7.20 43.89
C SER A 228 28.74 5.84 43.14
N GLY A 229 29.79 5.47 42.38
CA GLY A 229 31.10 6.06 42.05
C GLY A 229 31.93 5.13 41.13
N GLU A 230 33.02 5.68 40.58
CA GLU A 230 34.19 5.02 39.94
C GLU A 230 34.17 4.66 38.42
N GLY A 231 34.37 5.69 37.60
CA GLY A 231 35.57 5.87 36.73
C GLY A 231 35.98 4.81 35.70
N LYS A 232 35.71 5.08 34.42
CA LYS A 232 36.66 4.87 33.31
C LYS A 232 36.35 5.87 32.18
N ALA A 233 37.40 6.55 31.71
CA ALA A 233 37.33 7.66 30.78
C ALA A 233 36.94 7.21 29.36
N GLU A 234 35.94 7.89 28.78
CA GLU A 234 35.65 7.92 27.34
C GLU A 234 36.03 9.31 26.76
N PRO A 235 36.35 9.41 25.47
CA PRO A 235 36.87 10.64 24.88
C PRO A 235 35.77 11.71 24.79
N GLU A 236 36.12 12.96 25.06
CA GLU A 236 35.24 14.11 24.81
C GLU A 236 34.88 14.19 23.32
N GLU A 237 33.65 13.81 22.97
CA GLU A 237 33.03 14.22 21.72
C GLU A 237 32.65 15.71 21.83
N GLY A 238 33.40 16.53 21.10
CA GLY A 238 33.05 17.91 20.85
C GLY A 238 31.66 18.00 20.23
N THR A 239 30.81 18.79 20.85
CA THR A 239 29.48 19.14 20.37
C THR A 239 29.56 19.84 19.01
N THR A 240 29.30 19.12 17.93
CA THR A 240 28.79 19.68 16.67
C THR A 240 27.40 19.10 16.43
N GLY A 241 26.40 19.98 16.34
CA GLY A 241 25.07 19.60 15.91
C GLY A 241 25.10 19.21 14.43
N GLY A 242 25.40 17.94 14.14
CA GLY A 242 25.33 17.37 12.81
C GLY A 242 23.98 16.68 12.60
N GLY A 243 23.09 17.30 11.82
CA GLY A 243 21.92 16.59 11.29
C GLY A 243 22.38 15.49 10.33
N GLU A 244 21.67 14.36 10.31
CA GLU A 244 21.94 13.25 9.39
C GLU A 244 21.95 13.75 7.93
N ALA A 245 23.03 13.47 7.20
CA ALA A 245 23.16 13.90 5.81
C ALA A 245 22.10 13.21 4.94
N ARG A 246 21.30 13.99 4.20
CA ARG A 246 20.24 13.51 3.32
C ARG A 246 20.80 13.27 1.91
N PRO A 247 20.98 12.01 1.45
CA PRO A 247 21.79 11.70 0.27
C PRO A 247 21.33 12.34 -1.06
N LEU A 248 20.06 12.73 -1.16
CA LEU A 248 19.46 13.26 -2.38
C LEU A 248 19.20 14.78 -2.34
N ASP A 249 19.39 15.46 -1.20
CA ASP A 249 18.96 16.86 -1.02
C ASP A 249 19.58 17.83 -2.04
N ASP A 250 20.85 17.63 -2.36
CA ASP A 250 21.56 18.49 -3.31
C ASP A 250 21.11 18.28 -4.77
N ALA A 251 20.36 17.22 -5.06
CA ALA A 251 19.91 16.90 -6.43
C ALA A 251 18.40 16.84 -6.61
N VAL A 252 17.63 16.75 -5.52
CA VAL A 252 16.17 16.84 -5.56
C VAL A 252 15.74 18.30 -5.65
N VAL A 253 14.82 18.57 -6.57
CA VAL A 253 14.09 19.83 -6.67
C VAL A 253 12.64 19.54 -6.28
N ASP A 254 12.20 20.04 -5.12
CA ASP A 254 10.77 19.98 -4.76
C ASP A 254 10.00 21.03 -5.54
N CYS A 255 9.31 20.58 -6.59
CA CYS A 255 8.62 21.49 -7.49
C CYS A 255 7.46 22.26 -6.82
N SER A 256 6.94 21.80 -5.68
CA SER A 256 5.89 22.53 -4.94
C SER A 256 6.44 23.74 -4.19
N ALA A 257 7.66 23.66 -3.66
CA ALA A 257 8.33 24.77 -3.01
C ALA A 257 8.87 25.78 -4.04
N GLU A 258 9.32 25.29 -5.18
CA GLU A 258 10.06 26.11 -6.15
C GLU A 258 9.17 26.90 -7.12
N GLY A 259 7.96 26.44 -7.47
CA GLY A 259 6.98 27.19 -8.27
C GLY A 259 7.56 28.16 -9.31
N THR A 260 7.36 29.48 -9.11
CA THR A 260 7.88 30.53 -10.02
C THR A 260 9.41 30.68 -10.03
N ALA A 261 10.11 30.21 -8.99
CA ALA A 261 11.56 30.15 -8.91
C ALA A 261 12.17 28.87 -9.55
N LEU A 262 11.34 27.90 -9.97
CA LEU A 262 11.79 26.62 -10.53
C LEU A 262 12.82 26.76 -11.65
N ALA A 263 12.62 27.72 -12.57
CA ALA A 263 13.57 27.98 -13.64
C ALA A 263 14.96 28.35 -13.08
N ALA A 264 15.02 29.23 -12.07
CA ALA A 264 16.26 29.62 -11.42
C ALA A 264 16.89 28.46 -10.64
N ALA A 265 16.09 27.65 -9.93
CA ALA A 265 16.56 26.47 -9.22
C ALA A 265 17.21 25.45 -10.16
N LEU A 266 16.56 25.16 -11.29
CA LEU A 266 17.09 24.24 -12.32
C LEU A 266 18.35 24.81 -12.97
N GLN A 267 18.37 26.11 -13.29
CA GLN A 267 19.56 26.76 -13.85
C GLN A 267 20.73 26.75 -12.85
N GLY A 268 20.47 26.97 -11.56
CA GLY A 268 21.47 26.90 -10.49
C GLY A 268 22.07 25.50 -10.30
N LYS A 269 21.33 24.44 -10.66
CA LYS A 269 21.81 23.05 -10.71
C LYS A 269 22.38 22.67 -12.08
N GLY A 270 22.63 23.64 -12.96
CA GLY A 270 23.30 23.42 -14.25
C GLY A 270 22.42 22.72 -15.29
N VAL A 271 21.09 22.87 -15.21
CA VAL A 271 20.15 22.48 -16.27
C VAL A 271 19.98 23.64 -17.24
N GLU A 272 20.01 23.35 -18.55
CA GLU A 272 19.77 24.37 -19.57
C GLU A 272 18.28 24.77 -19.58
N VAL A 273 18.00 26.01 -19.19
CA VAL A 273 16.65 26.61 -19.26
C VAL A 273 16.56 27.47 -20.52
N LEU A 274 15.56 27.21 -21.37
CA LEU A 274 15.43 27.84 -22.68
C LEU A 274 14.59 29.13 -22.60
N ALA A 275 15.11 30.21 -23.18
CA ALA A 275 14.43 31.50 -23.27
C ALA A 275 13.34 31.49 -24.36
N GLY A 276 12.14 31.07 -23.97
CA GLY A 276 10.93 31.12 -24.80
C GLY A 276 10.92 30.11 -25.96
N PRO A 277 9.75 29.84 -26.55
CA PRO A 277 9.49 28.50 -27.05
C PRO A 277 9.32 28.50 -28.56
N LYS A 278 10.42 28.66 -29.30
CA LYS A 278 10.32 28.94 -30.75
C LYS A 278 10.12 27.70 -31.63
N GLN A 279 10.32 26.47 -31.13
CA GLN A 279 10.08 25.23 -31.91
C GLN A 279 9.23 24.17 -31.17
N THR A 280 9.48 23.94 -29.88
CA THR A 280 8.81 22.88 -29.10
C THR A 280 7.38 23.22 -28.71
N ILE A 281 7.04 24.51 -28.54
CA ILE A 281 5.63 24.93 -28.39
C ILE A 281 4.81 24.73 -29.66
N GLY A 282 5.43 24.67 -30.84
CA GLY A 282 4.73 24.30 -32.07
C GLY A 282 4.14 22.87 -32.03
N LEU A 283 4.74 21.98 -31.23
CA LEU A 283 4.27 20.60 -30.99
C LEU A 283 3.29 20.52 -29.81
N LEU A 284 3.22 21.54 -28.96
CA LEU A 284 2.13 21.69 -28.01
C LEU A 284 0.90 22.17 -28.79
N GLY A 285 0.03 21.25 -29.18
CA GLY A 285 -1.19 21.60 -29.91
C GLY A 285 -1.97 22.75 -29.25
N ARG A 286 -2.70 23.55 -30.05
CA ARG A 286 -3.49 24.74 -29.68
C ARG A 286 -4.56 24.55 -28.56
N ARG A 287 -4.60 23.42 -27.85
CA ARG A 287 -5.74 22.99 -27.02
C ARG A 287 -5.69 23.32 -25.53
N ASP A 288 -4.58 23.78 -24.96
CA ASP A 288 -4.56 24.20 -23.55
C ASP A 288 -4.38 25.72 -23.40
N LYS A 289 -5.49 26.45 -23.49
CA LYS A 289 -5.58 27.91 -23.30
C LYS A 289 -5.64 28.35 -21.82
N GLY A 290 -5.37 27.46 -20.87
CA GLY A 290 -5.68 27.67 -19.44
C GLY A 290 -4.50 27.63 -18.46
N GLY A 291 -3.25 27.66 -18.91
CA GLY A 291 -2.07 27.60 -18.03
C GLY A 291 -1.03 28.67 -18.36
N GLY A 292 -0.26 29.09 -17.35
CA GLY A 292 0.88 30.01 -17.53
C GLY A 292 1.91 29.52 -18.55
N GLU A 293 2.85 30.40 -18.91
CA GLU A 293 3.95 30.06 -19.81
C GLU A 293 4.77 28.90 -19.22
N PRO A 294 5.05 27.83 -20.00
CA PRO A 294 5.77 26.69 -19.47
C PRO A 294 7.25 27.02 -19.22
N VAL A 295 7.82 26.45 -18.16
CA VAL A 295 9.28 26.39 -18.01
C VAL A 295 9.79 25.35 -18.99
N VAL A 296 10.70 25.72 -19.89
CA VAL A 296 11.26 24.79 -20.88
C VAL A 296 12.70 24.52 -20.53
N VAL A 297 13.05 23.24 -20.39
CA VAL A 297 14.41 22.79 -20.08
C VAL A 297 14.88 21.75 -21.08
N ARG A 298 16.19 21.64 -21.26
CA ARG A 298 16.82 20.61 -22.09
C ARG A 298 17.70 19.69 -21.25
N CYS A 299 17.60 18.39 -21.53
CA CYS A 299 18.50 17.36 -21.01
C CYS A 299 18.74 16.28 -22.08
N ASP A 300 19.66 15.36 -21.84
CA ASP A 300 20.02 14.33 -22.82
C ASP A 300 19.12 13.10 -22.68
N ALA A 301 18.77 12.77 -21.44
CA ALA A 301 17.80 11.73 -21.12
C ALA A 301 16.83 12.19 -20.03
N VAL A 302 15.57 11.78 -20.15
CA VAL A 302 14.57 11.92 -19.09
C VAL A 302 13.97 10.57 -18.73
N VAL A 303 13.97 10.25 -17.43
CA VAL A 303 13.34 9.07 -16.85
C VAL A 303 12.09 9.50 -16.11
N ILE A 304 10.95 8.93 -16.45
CA ILE A 304 9.65 9.28 -15.87
C ILE A 304 9.25 8.19 -14.88
N GLY A 305 9.26 8.52 -13.59
CA GLY A 305 9.06 7.61 -12.46
C GLY A 305 10.39 7.22 -11.81
N SER A 306 10.49 7.40 -10.49
CA SER A 306 11.71 7.13 -9.71
C SER A 306 11.69 5.78 -8.97
N GLY A 307 10.74 4.92 -9.30
CA GLY A 307 10.58 3.60 -8.67
C GLY A 307 11.64 2.58 -9.08
N CYS A 308 11.42 1.31 -8.70
CA CYS A 308 12.32 0.16 -8.97
C CYS A 308 12.93 0.14 -10.37
N GLY A 309 12.11 0.39 -11.40
CA GLY A 309 12.60 0.40 -12.77
C GLY A 309 13.38 1.67 -13.13
N GLY A 310 12.80 2.83 -12.86
CA GLY A 310 13.35 4.11 -13.27
C GLY A 310 14.64 4.49 -12.53
N ALA A 311 14.77 4.17 -11.25
CA ALA A 311 15.96 4.49 -10.47
C ALA A 311 17.22 3.80 -11.04
N ILE A 312 17.11 2.52 -11.40
CA ILE A 312 18.22 1.74 -11.96
C ILE A 312 18.64 2.28 -13.32
N ILE A 313 17.66 2.52 -14.20
CA ILE A 313 17.94 3.06 -15.54
C ILE A 313 18.53 4.46 -15.43
N ALA A 314 18.04 5.29 -14.52
CA ALA A 314 18.61 6.61 -14.26
C ALA A 314 20.07 6.52 -13.79
N ALA A 315 20.39 5.61 -12.87
CA ALA A 315 21.75 5.40 -12.38
C ALA A 315 22.71 5.02 -13.50
N GLN A 316 22.37 4.01 -14.29
CA GLN A 316 23.22 3.52 -15.39
C GLN A 316 23.36 4.55 -16.52
N LEU A 317 22.28 5.29 -16.83
CA LEU A 317 22.33 6.38 -17.81
C LEU A 317 23.19 7.55 -17.33
N ALA A 318 23.08 7.93 -16.06
CA ALA A 318 23.86 9.03 -15.48
C ALA A 318 25.35 8.68 -15.44
N GLU A 319 25.69 7.46 -15.01
CA GLU A 319 27.06 6.96 -15.05
C GLU A 319 27.63 6.97 -16.47
N ALA A 320 26.87 6.45 -17.45
CA ALA A 320 27.30 6.41 -18.84
C ALA A 320 27.43 7.81 -19.45
N ALA A 321 26.53 8.73 -19.12
CA ALA A 321 26.58 10.12 -19.54
C ALA A 321 27.82 10.82 -18.98
N ALA A 322 28.10 10.67 -17.67
CA ALA A 322 29.27 11.22 -17.01
C ALA A 322 30.57 10.65 -17.60
N ALA A 323 30.62 9.36 -17.91
CA ALA A 323 31.78 8.72 -18.54
C ALA A 323 32.01 9.17 -20.00
N ALA A 324 30.94 9.56 -20.71
CA ALA A 324 31.03 10.07 -22.07
C ALA A 324 31.37 11.57 -22.14
N ASP A 325 31.24 12.31 -21.03
CA ASP A 325 31.55 13.73 -20.98
C ASP A 325 33.04 13.99 -21.22
N GLY A 326 33.34 14.88 -22.16
CA GLY A 326 34.70 15.16 -22.62
C GLY A 326 35.29 14.13 -23.60
N ALA A 327 34.67 12.95 -23.79
CA ALA A 327 35.19 11.91 -24.70
C ALA A 327 35.04 12.27 -26.19
N ASP A 328 34.08 13.12 -26.55
CA ASP A 328 33.81 13.57 -27.92
C ASP A 328 34.31 15.01 -28.19
N GLY A 329 35.10 15.59 -27.27
CA GLY A 329 35.57 16.97 -27.34
C GLY A 329 34.50 18.02 -27.03
N SER A 330 33.29 17.62 -26.63
CA SER A 330 32.25 18.54 -26.15
C SER A 330 32.57 19.05 -24.75
N THR A 331 32.38 20.35 -24.52
CA THR A 331 32.40 20.97 -23.18
C THR A 331 31.04 20.95 -22.49
N ARG A 332 29.99 20.46 -23.18
CA ARG A 332 28.63 20.34 -22.62
C ARG A 332 28.55 19.08 -21.78
N GLN A 333 28.27 19.26 -20.49
CA GLN A 333 28.00 18.16 -19.58
C GLN A 333 26.63 17.54 -19.88
N ARG A 334 26.57 16.22 -20.01
CA ARG A 334 25.30 15.52 -20.24
C ARG A 334 24.47 15.48 -18.96
N ARG A 335 23.15 15.49 -19.12
CA ARG A 335 22.18 15.59 -18.03
C ARG A 335 21.11 14.51 -18.14
N VAL A 336 20.87 13.84 -17.02
CA VAL A 336 19.74 12.93 -16.82
C VAL A 336 18.77 13.58 -15.83
N LEU A 337 17.52 13.75 -16.23
CA LEU A 337 16.45 14.21 -15.34
C LEU A 337 15.51 13.06 -14.98
N VAL A 338 15.15 12.95 -13.71
CA VAL A 338 14.14 12.02 -13.21
C VAL A 338 12.90 12.81 -12.82
N LEU A 339 11.73 12.46 -13.35
CA LEU A 339 10.46 13.09 -12.99
C LEU A 339 9.66 12.17 -12.07
N GLU A 340 9.32 12.63 -10.87
CA GLU A 340 8.51 11.87 -9.90
C GLU A 340 7.24 12.64 -9.53
N ALA A 341 6.09 11.98 -9.61
CA ALA A 341 4.80 12.61 -9.28
C ALA A 341 4.58 12.76 -7.76
N GLY A 342 5.24 11.93 -6.95
CA GLY A 342 5.25 12.00 -5.50
C GLY A 342 6.27 12.96 -4.90
N GLY A 343 6.18 13.19 -3.59
CA GLY A 343 7.17 13.97 -2.83
C GLY A 343 8.40 13.15 -2.45
N TYR A 344 9.47 13.82 -2.06
CA TYR A 344 10.63 13.20 -1.42
C TYR A 344 10.48 13.29 0.10
N PHE A 345 10.51 12.14 0.77
CA PHE A 345 10.43 12.02 2.22
C PHE A 345 11.64 11.20 2.69
N TYR A 346 12.58 11.85 3.37
CA TYR A 346 13.70 11.15 4.01
C TYR A 346 13.28 10.62 5.38
N ARG A 347 14.13 9.79 6.01
CA ARG A 347 13.89 9.15 7.31
C ARG A 347 13.34 10.09 8.38
N SER A 348 13.90 11.30 8.47
CA SER A 348 13.50 12.37 9.39
C SER A 348 12.17 13.06 9.05
N ASP A 349 11.64 12.85 7.84
CA ASP A 349 10.36 13.42 7.40
C ASP A 349 9.17 12.50 7.66
N LEU A 350 9.42 11.21 7.92
CA LEU A 350 8.37 10.22 8.09
C LEU A 350 7.62 10.46 9.40
N SER A 351 6.28 10.43 9.34
CA SER A 351 5.45 10.45 10.54
C SER A 351 5.27 9.05 11.15
N LEU A 352 5.36 8.01 10.30
CA LEU A 352 4.96 6.62 10.60
C LEU A 352 3.51 6.46 11.07
N LEU A 353 2.72 7.53 10.97
CA LEU A 353 1.29 7.55 11.21
C LEU A 353 0.57 7.12 9.94
N GLU A 354 -0.36 6.18 10.06
CA GLU A 354 -0.96 5.52 8.91
C GLU A 354 -1.73 6.47 7.99
N ALA A 355 -2.60 7.34 8.51
CA ALA A 355 -3.36 8.26 7.66
C ALA A 355 -2.49 9.33 6.97
N PRO A 356 -1.59 10.03 7.68
CA PRO A 356 -0.61 10.93 7.05
C PRO A 356 0.27 10.21 6.02
N SER A 357 0.85 9.06 6.38
CA SER A 357 1.74 8.30 5.50
C SER A 357 1.01 7.76 4.27
N ALA A 358 -0.27 7.36 4.41
CA ALA A 358 -1.12 6.99 3.28
C ALA A 358 -1.31 8.17 2.33
N ALA A 359 -1.57 9.37 2.86
CA ALA A 359 -1.78 10.58 2.06
C ALA A 359 -0.50 11.04 1.33
N GLU A 360 0.65 10.85 1.95
CA GLU A 360 1.96 11.29 1.46
C GLU A 360 2.60 10.31 0.47
N LEU A 361 2.51 9.01 0.75
CA LEU A 361 3.32 7.99 0.07
C LEU A 361 2.55 7.11 -0.91
N TYR A 362 1.21 7.15 -0.92
CA TYR A 362 0.38 6.29 -1.77
C TYR A 362 -0.43 7.07 -2.80
N ASP A 363 -0.58 6.47 -3.99
CA ASP A 363 -1.50 6.95 -5.01
C ASP A 363 -2.94 6.92 -4.48
N THR A 364 -3.69 7.99 -4.74
CA THR A 364 -5.07 8.17 -4.25
C THR A 364 -5.19 7.93 -2.73
N GLN A 365 -4.15 8.32 -1.97
CA GLN A 365 -4.08 8.19 -0.51
C GLN A 365 -4.32 6.74 -0.01
N GLY A 366 -3.96 5.73 -0.80
CA GLY A 366 -4.17 4.32 -0.47
C GLY A 366 -5.57 3.77 -0.82
N PHE A 367 -6.45 4.58 -1.42
CA PHE A 367 -7.84 4.19 -1.78
C PHE A 367 -8.06 3.97 -3.27
N LEU A 368 -7.00 3.72 -4.05
CA LEU A 368 -7.13 3.35 -5.45
C LEU A 368 -7.84 1.99 -5.58
N THR A 369 -8.78 1.87 -6.53
CA THR A 369 -9.57 0.65 -6.75
C THR A 369 -9.81 0.40 -8.24
N THR A 370 -10.22 -0.83 -8.59
CA THR A 370 -10.87 -1.10 -9.88
C THR A 370 -12.18 -0.32 -10.01
N GLU A 371 -12.66 -0.09 -11.23
CA GLU A 371 -13.85 0.74 -11.51
C GLU A 371 -15.10 0.28 -10.75
N ASP A 372 -15.24 -1.02 -10.54
CA ASP A 372 -16.34 -1.64 -9.79
C ASP A 372 -16.10 -1.72 -8.27
N GLY A 373 -14.97 -1.21 -7.78
CA GLY A 373 -14.53 -1.27 -6.39
C GLY A 373 -14.11 -2.67 -5.94
N GLY A 374 -14.04 -3.65 -6.84
CA GLY A 374 -13.79 -5.06 -6.54
C GLY A 374 -12.44 -5.32 -5.88
N VAL A 375 -11.38 -4.74 -6.42
CA VAL A 375 -10.00 -4.89 -5.93
C VAL A 375 -9.45 -3.54 -5.48
N ALA A 376 -8.92 -3.49 -4.26
CA ALA A 376 -8.14 -2.36 -3.75
C ALA A 376 -6.69 -2.47 -4.23
N LEU A 377 -6.13 -1.37 -4.71
CA LEU A 377 -4.82 -1.31 -5.35
C LEU A 377 -3.89 -0.42 -4.52
N LEU A 378 -2.80 -0.98 -4.02
CA LEU A 378 -1.75 -0.24 -3.33
C LEU A 378 -0.64 0.10 -4.32
N ALA A 379 -0.35 1.39 -4.50
CA ALA A 379 0.71 1.87 -5.38
C ALA A 379 1.42 3.06 -4.72
N GLY A 380 2.75 3.01 -4.64
CA GLY A 380 3.55 4.10 -4.09
C GLY A 380 3.55 5.33 -5.02
N LYS A 381 3.43 6.53 -4.43
CA LYS A 381 3.54 7.83 -5.08
C LYS A 381 4.47 8.73 -4.26
N ALA A 382 5.76 8.37 -4.26
CA ALA A 382 6.85 9.08 -3.58
C ALA A 382 8.15 8.85 -4.37
N VAL A 383 9.19 9.63 -4.09
CA VAL A 383 10.54 9.32 -4.59
C VAL A 383 10.94 7.92 -4.12
N GLY A 384 11.38 7.08 -5.06
CA GLY A 384 11.62 5.65 -4.86
C GLY A 384 10.41 4.73 -5.14
N GLY A 385 9.24 5.31 -5.42
CA GLY A 385 8.03 4.61 -5.86
C GLY A 385 7.58 3.50 -4.90
N GLY A 386 7.20 2.34 -5.46
CA GLY A 386 6.76 1.19 -4.67
C GLY A 386 7.82 0.65 -3.70
N SER A 387 9.12 0.84 -3.96
CA SER A 387 10.18 0.37 -3.07
C SER A 387 10.18 1.08 -1.71
N THR A 388 9.66 2.31 -1.66
CA THR A 388 9.58 3.13 -0.45
C THR A 388 8.61 2.51 0.55
N VAL A 389 7.52 1.93 0.07
CA VAL A 389 6.37 1.46 0.88
C VAL A 389 6.17 -0.06 0.87
N ASN A 390 6.99 -0.82 0.15
CA ASN A 390 6.84 -2.29 0.11
C ASN A 390 7.34 -2.96 1.40
N TRP A 391 7.11 -4.27 1.47
CA TRP A 391 7.31 -5.08 2.68
C TRP A 391 8.58 -5.95 2.61
N SER A 392 9.61 -5.47 1.93
CA SER A 392 10.95 -6.06 1.77
C SER A 392 11.08 -7.40 1.04
N ALA A 393 10.00 -8.14 0.80
CA ALA A 393 10.07 -9.44 0.12
C ALA A 393 10.74 -9.33 -1.27
N SER A 394 11.81 -10.09 -1.47
CA SER A 394 12.78 -9.94 -2.57
C SER A 394 13.06 -11.26 -3.28
N PHE A 395 12.02 -11.88 -3.82
CA PHE A 395 12.15 -13.15 -4.54
C PHE A 395 12.80 -12.96 -5.90
N ARG A 396 13.73 -13.85 -6.25
CA ARG A 396 14.23 -13.97 -7.62
C ARG A 396 13.11 -14.44 -8.55
N THR A 397 13.19 -14.10 -9.83
CA THR A 397 12.24 -14.55 -10.84
C THR A 397 12.23 -16.09 -10.89
N PRO A 398 11.08 -16.75 -10.69
CA PRO A 398 11.07 -18.21 -10.63
C PRO A 398 11.47 -18.85 -11.98
N PRO A 399 12.13 -20.03 -11.97
CA PRO A 399 12.55 -20.72 -13.19
C PRO A 399 11.40 -21.05 -14.14
N HIS A 400 10.23 -21.45 -13.62
CA HIS A 400 9.06 -21.72 -14.46
C HIS A 400 8.56 -20.47 -15.20
N VAL A 401 8.74 -19.28 -14.63
CA VAL A 401 8.36 -17.99 -15.25
C VAL A 401 9.34 -17.60 -16.35
N THR A 402 10.65 -17.67 -16.07
CA THR A 402 11.68 -17.34 -17.08
C THR A 402 11.58 -18.27 -18.27
N LYS A 403 11.35 -19.56 -18.02
CA LYS A 403 11.07 -20.57 -19.05
C LYS A 403 9.82 -20.24 -19.86
N GLU A 404 8.71 -19.91 -19.19
CA GLU A 404 7.46 -19.50 -19.86
C GLU A 404 7.68 -18.27 -20.77
N TRP A 405 8.37 -17.23 -20.29
CA TRP A 405 8.67 -16.05 -21.09
C TRP A 405 9.58 -16.37 -22.29
N ALA A 406 10.55 -17.26 -22.12
CA ALA A 406 11.45 -17.67 -23.20
C ALA A 406 10.77 -18.58 -24.23
N ASP A 407 9.99 -19.56 -23.80
CA ASP A 407 9.40 -20.59 -24.66
C ASP A 407 8.08 -20.15 -25.29
N GLU A 408 7.17 -19.54 -24.51
CA GLU A 408 5.83 -19.17 -25.00
C GLU A 408 5.79 -17.79 -25.64
N TYR A 409 6.65 -16.86 -25.20
CA TYR A 409 6.69 -15.48 -25.69
C TYR A 409 7.91 -15.18 -26.59
N GLY A 410 8.81 -16.15 -26.76
CA GLY A 410 10.00 -16.03 -27.62
C GLY A 410 11.11 -15.14 -27.05
N LEU A 411 11.01 -14.72 -25.79
CA LEU A 411 11.95 -13.80 -25.15
C LEU A 411 13.13 -14.58 -24.55
N LYS A 412 13.95 -15.18 -25.42
CA LYS A 412 15.06 -16.08 -25.03
C LYS A 412 16.09 -15.45 -24.09
N GLN A 413 16.15 -14.13 -24.01
CA GLN A 413 17.00 -13.41 -23.06
C GLN A 413 16.73 -13.78 -21.59
N PHE A 414 15.52 -14.23 -21.24
CA PHE A 414 15.20 -14.59 -19.85
C PHE A 414 15.81 -15.91 -19.37
N GLU A 415 16.25 -16.77 -20.28
CA GLU A 415 17.05 -17.97 -19.98
C GLU A 415 18.55 -17.74 -20.22
N SER A 416 18.96 -16.49 -20.51
CA SER A 416 20.35 -16.17 -20.82
C SER A 416 21.20 -15.91 -19.56
N PRO A 417 22.54 -16.06 -19.67
CA PRO A 417 23.46 -15.63 -18.61
C PRO A 417 23.38 -14.13 -18.29
N GLU A 418 22.97 -13.29 -19.25
CA GLU A 418 22.78 -11.85 -19.03
C GLU A 418 21.70 -11.59 -17.98
N TYR A 419 20.55 -12.28 -18.07
CA TYR A 419 19.46 -12.11 -17.10
C TYR A 419 19.82 -12.67 -15.72
N ALA A 420 20.53 -13.81 -15.68
CA ALA A 420 21.04 -14.36 -14.42
C ALA A 420 21.99 -13.38 -13.72
N SER A 421 22.95 -12.81 -14.46
CA SER A 421 23.89 -11.80 -13.94
C SER A 421 23.19 -10.50 -13.53
N ALA A 422 22.12 -10.09 -14.23
CA ALA A 422 21.31 -8.95 -13.83
C ALA A 422 20.62 -9.20 -12.49
N MET A 423 20.02 -10.39 -12.29
CA MET A 423 19.43 -10.78 -11.00
C MET A 423 20.46 -10.81 -9.87
N ASP A 424 21.66 -11.33 -10.12
CA ASP A 424 22.75 -11.33 -9.13
C ASP A 424 23.15 -9.90 -8.75
N SER A 425 23.41 -9.05 -9.75
CA SER A 425 23.79 -7.65 -9.54
C SER A 425 22.75 -6.87 -8.73
N VAL A 426 21.47 -7.10 -9.03
CA VAL A 426 20.34 -6.49 -8.31
C VAL A 426 20.27 -7.02 -6.88
N CYS A 427 20.28 -8.34 -6.69
CA CYS A 427 20.22 -8.94 -5.35
C CYS A 427 21.39 -8.49 -4.46
N ASP A 428 22.59 -8.37 -5.03
CA ASP A 428 23.78 -7.90 -4.32
C ASP A 428 23.65 -6.41 -3.95
N LYS A 429 23.25 -5.55 -4.90
CA LYS A 429 23.10 -4.10 -4.66
C LYS A 429 22.06 -3.80 -3.57
N ILE A 430 20.93 -4.52 -3.57
CA ILE A 430 19.87 -4.35 -2.56
C ILE A 430 20.05 -5.27 -1.34
N GLN A 431 21.17 -6.01 -1.29
CA GLN A 431 21.58 -6.84 -0.15
C GLN A 431 20.49 -7.83 0.29
N VAL A 432 20.04 -8.68 -0.63
CA VAL A 432 19.02 -9.68 -0.34
C VAL A 432 19.56 -10.75 0.60
N THR A 433 18.90 -10.96 1.74
CA THR A 433 19.23 -11.98 2.74
C THR A 433 18.05 -12.92 3.00
N ALA A 434 18.33 -14.18 3.35
CA ALA A 434 17.32 -15.20 3.67
C ALA A 434 17.76 -16.13 4.82
N ASP A 435 18.62 -15.65 5.71
CA ASP A 435 19.18 -16.44 6.80
C ASP A 435 18.17 -16.62 7.95
N GLU A 436 17.79 -17.87 8.21
CA GLU A 436 16.87 -18.25 9.29
C GLU A 436 17.44 -17.95 10.68
N ALA A 437 18.75 -18.11 10.89
CA ALA A 437 19.36 -18.04 12.21
C ALA A 437 19.25 -16.65 12.85
N ILE A 438 19.14 -15.62 12.02
CA ILE A 438 19.09 -14.20 12.43
C ILE A 438 17.75 -13.53 12.10
N THR A 439 16.77 -14.27 11.56
CA THR A 439 15.49 -13.71 11.13
C THR A 439 14.47 -13.77 12.28
N PRO A 440 14.11 -12.63 12.91
CA PRO A 440 12.99 -12.63 13.85
C PRO A 440 11.67 -12.86 13.11
N HIS A 441 10.63 -13.27 13.84
CA HIS A 441 9.29 -13.45 13.29
C HIS A 441 8.28 -12.64 14.09
N SER A 442 7.41 -11.90 13.40
CA SER A 442 6.17 -11.39 13.99
C SER A 442 5.19 -12.53 14.27
N LEU A 443 4.13 -12.26 15.03
CA LEU A 443 3.08 -13.25 15.36
C LEU A 443 2.55 -13.96 14.11
N SER A 444 2.25 -13.21 13.04
CA SER A 444 1.72 -13.79 11.80
C SER A 444 2.73 -14.72 11.13
N ASN A 445 4.01 -14.35 11.10
CA ASN A 445 5.06 -15.16 10.49
C ASN A 445 5.34 -16.44 11.29
N ALA A 446 5.36 -16.32 12.62
CA ALA A 446 5.52 -17.47 13.51
C ALA A 446 4.32 -18.41 13.41
N ALA A 447 3.10 -17.90 13.30
CA ALA A 447 1.89 -18.69 13.11
C ALA A 447 1.90 -19.44 11.76
N LEU A 448 2.32 -18.78 10.66
CA LEU A 448 2.50 -19.44 9.37
C LEU A 448 3.51 -20.60 9.48
N LYS A 449 4.68 -20.34 10.07
CA LYS A 449 5.73 -21.35 10.25
C LYS A 449 5.22 -22.53 11.08
N ALA A 450 4.71 -22.26 12.29
CA ALA A 450 4.26 -23.28 13.23
C ALA A 450 3.10 -24.12 12.66
N GLY A 451 2.12 -23.47 12.02
CA GLY A 451 0.99 -24.17 11.40
C GLY A 451 1.42 -25.04 10.22
N CYS A 452 2.33 -24.56 9.38
CA CYS A 452 2.90 -25.39 8.31
C CYS A 452 3.70 -26.58 8.87
N SER A 453 4.56 -26.38 9.87
CA SER A 453 5.32 -27.46 10.49
C SER A 453 4.41 -28.52 11.12
N ALA A 454 3.36 -28.10 11.84
CA ALA A 454 2.39 -28.99 12.47
C ALA A 454 1.62 -29.85 11.44
N LEU A 455 1.41 -29.32 10.24
CA LEU A 455 0.73 -29.99 9.14
C LEU A 455 1.69 -30.68 8.16
N SER A 456 3.00 -30.66 8.41
CA SER A 456 4.04 -31.16 7.49
C SER A 456 3.98 -30.55 6.09
N LEU A 457 3.66 -29.25 6.00
CA LEU A 457 3.57 -28.49 4.75
C LEU A 457 4.87 -27.72 4.48
N HIS A 458 5.12 -27.37 3.22
CA HIS A 458 6.25 -26.52 2.87
C HIS A 458 6.15 -25.14 3.58
N HIS A 459 7.24 -24.72 4.22
CA HIS A 459 7.50 -23.32 4.55
C HIS A 459 8.97 -22.98 4.32
N ALA A 460 9.27 -21.71 4.05
CA ALA A 460 10.63 -21.22 3.86
C ALA A 460 10.77 -19.78 4.39
N ILE A 461 12.00 -19.36 4.66
CA ILE A 461 12.30 -17.96 4.94
C ILE A 461 12.10 -17.13 3.67
N THR A 462 11.45 -16.00 3.83
CA THR A 462 11.24 -15.02 2.75
C THR A 462 12.53 -14.22 2.56
N PRO A 463 13.11 -14.17 1.35
CA PRO A 463 14.26 -13.32 1.07
C PRO A 463 13.87 -11.84 1.23
N ARG A 464 14.72 -11.03 1.86
CA ARG A 464 14.46 -9.62 2.19
C ARG A 464 15.63 -8.72 1.79
N ASN A 465 15.36 -7.53 1.26
CA ASN A 465 16.38 -6.51 0.94
C ASN A 465 16.74 -5.67 2.18
N THR A 466 17.32 -6.31 3.19
CA THR A 466 17.69 -5.65 4.44
C THR A 466 19.16 -5.94 4.75
N ASN A 467 19.93 -4.87 4.95
CA ASN A 467 21.37 -4.92 5.17
C ASN A 467 21.77 -5.59 6.51
N GLN A 468 20.86 -5.55 7.48
CA GLN A 468 20.94 -6.23 8.77
C GLN A 468 19.55 -6.72 9.19
N PRO A 469 19.42 -7.54 10.26
CA PRO A 469 18.12 -7.94 10.78
C PRO A 469 17.21 -6.74 11.08
N HIS A 470 16.26 -6.48 10.19
CA HIS A 470 15.30 -5.39 10.31
C HIS A 470 13.92 -5.91 10.70
N SER A 471 13.32 -5.33 11.73
CA SER A 471 12.09 -5.84 12.34
C SER A 471 11.20 -4.74 12.90
N CYS A 472 11.18 -3.54 12.29
CA CYS A 472 10.33 -2.45 12.79
C CYS A 472 8.83 -2.78 12.65
N GLY A 473 8.37 -3.21 11.47
CA GLY A 473 6.95 -3.43 11.19
C GLY A 473 6.27 -2.26 10.47
N TRP A 474 6.88 -1.06 10.48
CA TRP A 474 6.36 0.17 9.87
C TRP A 474 6.81 0.42 8.43
N CYS A 475 7.55 -0.50 7.77
CA CYS A 475 8.11 -0.26 6.43
C CYS A 475 7.08 0.14 5.36
N THR A 476 5.80 -0.19 5.59
CA THR A 476 4.69 0.24 4.73
C THR A 476 4.46 1.76 4.71
N PHE A 477 5.07 2.49 5.65
CA PHE A 477 5.06 3.95 5.77
C PHE A 477 6.45 4.57 5.53
N GLY A 478 7.36 3.83 4.88
CA GLY A 478 8.77 4.20 4.78
C GLY A 478 9.61 3.50 5.85
N CYS A 479 10.91 3.33 5.58
CA CYS A 479 11.85 2.75 6.53
C CYS A 479 12.62 3.88 7.21
N TRP A 480 12.29 4.17 8.47
CA TRP A 480 12.94 5.23 9.22
C TRP A 480 14.39 4.88 9.61
N SER A 481 14.72 3.60 9.78
CA SER A 481 16.08 3.15 10.13
C SER A 481 17.02 3.06 8.92
N GLY A 482 16.49 3.11 7.69
CA GLY A 482 17.29 2.95 6.46
C GLY A 482 17.79 1.54 6.17
N GLU A 483 17.43 0.56 6.99
CA GLU A 483 17.93 -0.82 6.86
C GLU A 483 17.32 -1.55 5.67
N LYS A 484 16.05 -1.25 5.34
CA LYS A 484 15.41 -1.70 4.10
C LYS A 484 16.03 -0.96 2.92
N GLN A 485 16.80 -1.68 2.10
CA GLN A 485 17.54 -1.19 0.93
C GLN A 485 16.59 -0.82 -0.22
N SER A 486 15.83 0.26 -0.03
CA SER A 486 14.93 0.83 -1.04
C SER A 486 15.71 1.58 -2.11
N MET A 487 15.02 2.09 -3.15
CA MET A 487 15.67 2.92 -4.18
C MET A 487 16.31 4.19 -3.59
N LEU A 488 15.82 4.68 -2.45
CA LEU A 488 16.39 5.83 -1.73
C LEU A 488 17.78 5.54 -1.13
N GLU A 489 18.08 4.26 -0.86
CA GLU A 489 19.32 3.82 -0.22
C GLU A 489 20.31 3.20 -1.23
N THR A 490 19.86 2.96 -2.48
CA THR A 490 20.61 2.16 -3.46
C THR A 490 20.86 2.91 -4.76
N TRP A 491 19.91 2.88 -5.70
CA TRP A 491 20.13 3.33 -7.08
C TRP A 491 19.94 4.83 -7.29
N LEU A 492 19.05 5.49 -6.52
CA LEU A 492 18.91 6.95 -6.64
C LEU A 492 20.15 7.71 -6.13
N PRO A 493 20.78 7.33 -5.00
CA PRO A 493 22.08 7.88 -4.63
C PRO A 493 23.12 7.74 -5.74
N ASP A 494 23.26 6.56 -6.35
CA ASP A 494 24.19 6.34 -7.47
C ASP A 494 23.88 7.29 -8.65
N ALA A 495 22.60 7.45 -9.02
CA ALA A 495 22.21 8.35 -10.10
C ALA A 495 22.61 9.81 -9.80
N VAL A 496 22.37 10.26 -8.57
CA VAL A 496 22.69 11.60 -8.10
C VAL A 496 24.21 11.82 -8.04
N THR A 497 24.99 10.86 -7.56
CA THR A 497 26.45 10.92 -7.56
C THR A 497 27.02 11.11 -8.97
N HIS A 498 26.36 10.56 -9.99
CA HIS A 498 26.74 10.75 -11.39
C HIS A 498 26.05 11.96 -12.06
N GLY A 499 25.45 12.87 -11.29
CA GLY A 499 24.93 14.14 -11.78
C GLY A 499 23.50 14.12 -12.32
N ALA A 500 22.71 13.07 -12.05
CA ALA A 500 21.28 13.11 -12.30
C ALA A 500 20.58 14.06 -11.32
N LEU A 501 19.48 14.68 -11.77
CA LEU A 501 18.61 15.51 -10.91
C LEU A 501 17.21 14.93 -10.87
N ILE A 502 16.54 15.09 -9.71
CA ILE A 502 15.21 14.54 -9.47
C ILE A 502 14.21 15.68 -9.27
N LEU A 503 13.20 15.76 -10.11
CA LEU A 503 12.09 16.70 -9.97
C LEU A 503 10.94 15.96 -9.29
N SER A 504 10.76 16.21 -7.99
CA SER A 504 9.66 15.63 -7.22
C SER A 504 8.39 16.47 -7.33
N ARG A 505 7.23 15.87 -7.09
CA ARG A 505 5.89 16.48 -7.29
C ARG A 505 5.66 16.99 -8.72
N CYS A 506 6.31 16.35 -9.69
CA CYS A 506 6.27 16.66 -11.11
C CYS A 506 5.62 15.49 -11.88
N SER A 507 4.37 15.67 -12.31
CA SER A 507 3.58 14.63 -12.96
C SER A 507 3.62 14.76 -14.49
N ALA A 508 4.24 13.80 -15.17
CA ALA A 508 4.21 13.71 -16.63
C ALA A 508 2.78 13.56 -17.15
N ARG A 509 2.44 14.35 -18.19
CA ARG A 509 1.11 14.38 -18.79
C ARG A 509 1.06 13.77 -20.18
N ARG A 510 2.08 14.03 -21.00
CA ARG A 510 2.23 13.44 -22.33
C ARG A 510 3.65 13.56 -22.85
N LEU A 511 4.03 12.62 -23.69
CA LEU A 511 5.25 12.66 -24.48
C LEU A 511 5.10 13.62 -25.66
N LEU A 512 6.20 14.24 -26.03
CA LEU A 512 6.29 15.10 -27.20
C LEU A 512 6.90 14.30 -28.34
N LEU A 513 6.18 14.22 -29.46
CA LEU A 513 6.56 13.38 -30.60
C LEU A 513 6.81 14.28 -31.82
N SER A 514 7.97 14.13 -32.44
CA SER A 514 8.27 14.78 -33.72
C SER A 514 7.52 14.10 -34.88
N PRO A 515 7.10 14.87 -35.91
CA PRO A 515 6.63 14.30 -37.16
C PRO A 515 7.78 13.63 -37.93
N ASN A 516 7.49 12.47 -38.51
CA ASN A 516 8.31 11.61 -39.37
C ASN A 516 9.55 12.28 -40.02
N ARG A 517 10.76 11.92 -39.61
CA ARG A 517 11.93 11.99 -40.51
C ARG A 517 11.90 10.72 -41.35
N ALA A 518 11.87 10.87 -42.68
CA ALA A 518 12.04 9.75 -43.61
C ALA A 518 13.24 8.91 -43.15
N ALA A 519 13.02 7.61 -43.02
CA ALA A 519 14.00 6.65 -42.53
C ALA A 519 15.36 6.88 -43.21
N SER A 520 16.34 7.40 -42.46
CA SER A 520 17.74 7.27 -42.85
C SER A 520 18.09 5.81 -42.63
N SER A 521 17.91 5.01 -43.69
CA SER A 521 18.34 3.63 -43.77
C SER A 521 19.84 3.55 -43.47
N SER A 522 20.19 3.11 -42.27
CA SER A 522 21.44 2.40 -42.06
C SER A 522 21.19 0.95 -42.48
N PRO A 523 21.81 0.45 -43.56
CA PRO A 523 21.60 -0.92 -44.02
C PRO A 523 22.31 -1.89 -43.07
N GLY A 524 21.57 -2.72 -42.35
CA GLY A 524 22.21 -3.75 -41.50
C GLY A 524 21.33 -4.62 -40.59
N SER A 525 20.08 -4.26 -40.29
CA SER A 525 19.26 -5.08 -39.39
C SER A 525 17.87 -5.37 -39.96
N SER A 526 17.83 -6.25 -40.96
CA SER A 526 16.61 -6.94 -41.36
C SER A 526 16.39 -8.17 -40.48
N THR A 527 15.75 -8.00 -39.33
CA THR A 527 15.03 -9.11 -38.69
C THR A 527 13.59 -9.08 -39.20
N ALA A 528 13.13 -10.24 -39.67
CA ALA A 528 11.84 -10.40 -40.33
C ALA A 528 10.69 -10.00 -39.39
N GLY A 529 9.92 -8.98 -39.77
CA GLY A 529 8.70 -8.53 -39.08
C GLY A 529 8.68 -7.07 -38.60
N GLY A 530 9.80 -6.33 -38.68
CA GLY A 530 9.94 -5.00 -38.06
C GLY A 530 9.03 -3.90 -38.64
N ALA A 531 8.14 -3.34 -37.80
CA ALA A 531 7.48 -2.07 -38.08
C ALA A 531 8.51 -0.94 -38.16
N VAL A 532 8.37 -0.06 -39.17
CA VAL A 532 9.12 1.19 -39.27
C VAL A 532 8.66 2.13 -38.15
N ARG A 533 9.54 2.48 -37.21
CA ARG A 533 9.28 3.52 -36.20
C ARG A 533 8.98 4.85 -36.92
N ARG A 534 7.73 5.31 -36.87
CA ARG A 534 7.23 6.44 -37.69
C ARG A 534 7.35 7.80 -37.01
N LYS A 535 7.65 7.80 -35.72
CA LYS A 535 7.77 8.99 -34.87
C LYS A 535 9.04 8.85 -34.03
N ARG A 536 9.59 9.98 -33.62
CA ARG A 536 10.69 10.04 -32.64
C ARG A 536 10.23 10.88 -31.45
N VAL A 537 10.50 10.41 -30.24
CA VAL A 537 10.27 11.21 -29.03
C VAL A 537 11.25 12.38 -28.98
N VAL A 538 10.79 13.54 -28.54
CA VAL A 538 11.62 14.76 -28.39
C VAL A 538 11.50 15.39 -27.01
N GLY A 539 10.81 14.73 -26.09
CA GLY A 539 10.64 15.22 -24.74
C GLY A 539 9.33 14.80 -24.08
N VAL A 540 9.00 15.49 -22.99
CA VAL A 540 7.80 15.28 -22.18
C VAL A 540 7.26 16.61 -21.69
N GLU A 541 5.94 16.74 -21.70
CA GLU A 541 5.22 17.77 -20.95
C GLU A 541 4.79 17.20 -19.60
N ALA A 542 5.15 17.90 -18.53
CA ALA A 542 4.77 17.56 -17.17
C ALA A 542 4.11 18.76 -16.46
N ARG A 543 3.43 18.46 -15.37
CA ARG A 543 2.67 19.42 -14.57
C ARG A 543 3.03 19.29 -13.11
N ILE A 544 3.18 20.44 -12.46
CA ILE A 544 3.41 20.56 -11.04
C ILE A 544 2.07 20.88 -10.38
N GLU A 545 1.67 20.02 -9.44
CA GLU A 545 0.43 20.21 -8.68
C GLU A 545 0.73 21.09 -7.46
N GLY A 546 0.11 22.28 -7.39
CA GLY A 546 0.19 23.16 -6.21
C GLY A 546 1.08 24.41 -6.31
N GLY A 547 1.14 25.09 -7.46
CA GLY A 547 1.88 26.37 -7.63
C GLY A 547 1.28 27.59 -6.89
N GLY A 548 0.81 27.42 -5.66
CA GLY A 548 0.20 28.47 -4.84
C GLY A 548 -1.00 29.17 -5.52
N GLU A 549 -1.18 30.46 -5.26
CA GLU A 549 -2.23 31.31 -5.85
C GLU A 549 -2.17 31.40 -7.39
N SER A 550 -1.02 31.04 -7.99
CA SER A 550 -0.78 31.14 -9.45
C SER A 550 -1.29 29.93 -10.25
N GLY A 551 -1.83 28.91 -9.58
CA GLY A 551 -2.34 27.70 -10.22
C GLY A 551 -1.23 26.74 -10.70
N PRO A 552 -1.58 25.73 -11.50
CA PRO A 552 -0.63 24.69 -11.92
C PRO A 552 0.40 25.22 -12.92
N GLN A 553 1.69 24.99 -12.62
CA GLN A 553 2.79 25.30 -13.52
C GLN A 553 3.06 24.12 -14.47
N ARG A 554 3.38 24.45 -15.73
CA ARG A 554 3.79 23.48 -16.75
C ARG A 554 5.30 23.51 -16.90
N ILE A 555 5.88 22.33 -17.07
CA ILE A 555 7.28 22.16 -17.46
C ILE A 555 7.34 21.30 -18.73
N VAL A 556 8.20 21.71 -19.66
CA VAL A 556 8.53 20.96 -20.86
C VAL A 556 9.99 20.57 -20.79
N VAL A 557 10.26 19.27 -20.81
CA VAL A 557 11.62 18.73 -20.85
C VAL A 557 11.88 18.24 -22.26
N GLU A 558 12.77 18.90 -22.98
CA GLU A 558 13.32 18.44 -24.26
C GLU A 558 14.38 17.38 -24.00
N ALA A 559 14.22 16.20 -24.59
CA ALA A 559 15.16 15.09 -24.47
C ALA A 559 15.08 14.16 -25.69
N ASP A 560 16.23 13.67 -26.13
CA ASP A 560 16.36 12.73 -27.25
C ASP A 560 16.12 11.27 -26.84
N LEU A 561 16.28 10.97 -25.53
CA LEU A 561 15.98 9.69 -24.92
C LEU A 561 14.93 9.88 -23.82
N VAL A 562 13.82 9.14 -23.91
CA VAL A 562 12.79 9.11 -22.87
C VAL A 562 12.56 7.69 -22.38
N VAL A 563 12.67 7.49 -21.07
CA VAL A 563 12.33 6.23 -20.40
C VAL A 563 11.06 6.43 -19.58
N VAL A 564 10.05 5.60 -19.81
CA VAL A 564 8.81 5.55 -19.03
C VAL A 564 8.88 4.39 -18.04
N ALA A 565 8.81 4.74 -16.75
CA ALA A 565 8.86 3.82 -15.62
C ALA A 565 7.80 4.18 -14.56
N CYS A 566 6.59 4.56 -14.99
CA CYS A 566 5.51 5.02 -14.13
C CYS A 566 4.76 3.90 -13.40
N GLY A 567 5.08 2.64 -13.68
CA GLY A 567 4.38 1.46 -13.19
C GLY A 567 3.10 1.14 -13.98
N SER A 568 2.59 -0.08 -13.80
CA SER A 568 1.55 -0.66 -14.65
C SER A 568 0.21 0.08 -14.66
N LEU A 569 -0.06 0.92 -13.65
CA LEU A 569 -1.29 1.69 -13.55
C LEU A 569 -1.20 3.07 -14.22
N ARG A 570 0.00 3.60 -14.44
CA ARG A 570 0.23 4.97 -14.91
C ARG A 570 0.99 5.05 -16.24
N THR A 571 1.76 4.03 -16.60
CA THR A 571 2.41 3.91 -17.91
C THR A 571 1.39 3.90 -19.07
N PRO A 572 0.34 3.06 -19.08
CA PRO A 572 -0.62 3.05 -20.19
C PRO A 572 -1.35 4.39 -20.40
N PRO A 573 -1.89 5.06 -19.36
CA PRO A 573 -2.48 6.39 -19.49
C PRO A 573 -1.53 7.42 -20.12
N LEU A 574 -0.26 7.45 -19.71
CA LEU A 574 0.73 8.37 -20.28
C LEU A 574 0.93 8.11 -21.79
N LEU A 575 1.07 6.85 -22.20
CA LEU A 575 1.24 6.49 -23.61
C LEU A 575 0.00 6.84 -24.46
N LEU A 576 -1.20 6.52 -23.96
CA LEU A 576 -2.45 6.85 -24.63
C LEU A 576 -2.65 8.37 -24.75
N ALA A 577 -2.33 9.14 -23.71
CA ALA A 577 -2.41 10.61 -23.72
C ALA A 577 -1.41 11.23 -24.71
N SER A 578 -0.34 10.49 -25.04
CA SER A 578 0.69 10.87 -26.01
C SER A 578 0.32 10.52 -27.45
N GLY A 579 -0.81 9.85 -27.67
CA GLY A 579 -1.30 9.47 -29.01
C GLY A 579 -0.61 8.25 -29.62
N LEU A 580 -0.08 7.34 -28.79
CA LEU A 580 0.26 5.98 -29.21
C LEU A 580 -1.02 5.16 -29.38
N THR A 581 -1.02 4.21 -30.32
CA THR A 581 -2.26 3.54 -30.79
C THR A 581 -2.25 2.02 -30.69
N SER A 582 -1.16 1.40 -30.22
CA SER A 582 -1.06 -0.04 -30.03
C SER A 582 -2.18 -0.54 -29.13
N ARG A 583 -2.84 -1.61 -29.59
CA ARG A 583 -3.91 -2.27 -28.84
C ARG A 583 -3.41 -3.04 -27.62
N ALA A 584 -2.11 -3.30 -27.54
CA ALA A 584 -1.50 -3.95 -26.38
C ALA A 584 -1.37 -2.99 -25.18
N ILE A 585 -1.44 -1.67 -25.41
CA ILE A 585 -1.35 -0.68 -24.33
C ILE A 585 -2.56 -0.82 -23.40
N GLY A 586 -2.29 -1.17 -22.16
CA GLY A 586 -3.27 -1.34 -21.10
C GLY A 586 -4.11 -2.60 -21.20
N ALA A 587 -3.81 -3.56 -22.07
CA ALA A 587 -4.73 -4.68 -22.37
C ALA A 587 -4.58 -5.92 -21.47
N SER A 588 -3.43 -6.09 -20.82
CA SER A 588 -3.03 -7.34 -20.15
C SER A 588 -2.60 -7.15 -18.70
N LEU A 589 -3.22 -6.20 -17.98
CA LEU A 589 -2.91 -5.93 -16.57
C LEU A 589 -3.04 -7.21 -15.74
N ARG A 590 -2.02 -7.51 -14.96
CA ARG A 590 -1.99 -8.58 -13.95
C ARG A 590 -1.89 -7.97 -12.57
N LEU A 591 -2.54 -8.57 -11.58
CA LEU A 591 -2.64 -7.98 -10.25
C LEU A 591 -2.04 -8.83 -9.12
N HIS A 592 -1.79 -10.12 -9.34
CA HIS A 592 -1.68 -11.09 -8.25
C HIS A 592 -2.77 -10.88 -7.19
N PRO A 593 -4.04 -11.14 -7.50
CA PRO A 593 -5.13 -10.80 -6.60
C PRO A 593 -4.98 -11.51 -5.26
N VAL A 594 -5.17 -10.75 -4.18
CA VAL A 594 -4.91 -11.17 -2.80
C VAL A 594 -6.19 -11.18 -1.98
N THR A 595 -6.36 -12.18 -1.14
CA THR A 595 -7.31 -12.19 -0.02
C THR A 595 -6.61 -12.70 1.25
N SER A 596 -7.30 -12.70 2.39
CA SER A 596 -6.71 -13.06 3.69
C SER A 596 -7.61 -13.99 4.51
N ALA A 597 -6.97 -14.86 5.29
CA ALA A 597 -7.53 -15.47 6.48
C ALA A 597 -6.86 -14.89 7.72
N TRP A 598 -7.59 -14.79 8.82
CA TRP A 598 -7.07 -14.29 10.09
C TRP A 598 -7.34 -15.29 11.22
N GLY A 599 -6.50 -15.25 12.25
CA GLY A 599 -6.64 -16.08 13.45
C GLY A 599 -6.32 -15.27 14.71
N PHE A 600 -7.08 -15.51 15.77
CA PHE A 600 -6.90 -14.86 17.07
C PHE A 600 -6.11 -15.76 18.03
N PHE A 601 -5.14 -15.18 18.75
CA PHE A 601 -4.15 -15.87 19.59
C PHE A 601 -4.04 -15.19 20.97
N PRO A 602 -5.04 -15.33 21.85
CA PRO A 602 -5.05 -14.67 23.15
C PRO A 602 -3.92 -15.20 24.04
N GLU A 603 -3.20 -14.33 24.73
CA GLU A 603 -2.02 -14.69 25.55
C GLU A 603 -2.31 -15.75 26.62
N ALA A 604 -3.53 -15.78 27.15
CA ALA A 604 -3.97 -16.75 28.16
C ALA A 604 -4.36 -18.13 27.58
N ALA A 605 -4.26 -18.37 26.27
CA ALA A 605 -4.63 -19.66 25.69
C ALA A 605 -3.64 -20.76 26.12
N PRO A 606 -4.13 -21.88 26.70
CA PRO A 606 -3.27 -22.95 27.22
C PRO A 606 -2.49 -23.71 26.13
N SER A 607 -2.91 -23.57 24.87
CA SER A 607 -2.36 -24.29 23.71
C SER A 607 -1.48 -23.41 22.81
N LEU A 608 -1.09 -22.21 23.24
CA LEU A 608 -0.16 -21.38 22.46
C LEU A 608 1.19 -22.09 22.36
N PRO A 609 1.66 -22.42 21.14
CA PRO A 609 3.00 -22.95 20.98
C PRO A 609 4.02 -21.97 21.55
N SER A 610 5.00 -22.46 22.31
CA SER A 610 6.11 -21.63 22.81
C SER A 610 6.92 -20.96 21.69
N SER A 611 6.76 -21.42 20.45
CA SER A 611 7.35 -20.82 19.25
C SER A 611 6.67 -19.53 18.79
N LEU A 612 5.48 -19.18 19.31
CA LEU A 612 4.83 -17.91 18.98
C LEU A 612 5.37 -16.79 19.89
N PRO A 613 5.75 -15.63 19.32
CA PRO A 613 6.32 -14.56 20.11
C PRO A 613 5.29 -13.98 21.10
N PRO A 614 5.73 -13.62 22.32
CA PRO A 614 4.92 -12.82 23.23
C PRO A 614 4.80 -11.38 22.69
N GLY A 615 3.71 -10.68 23.02
CA GLY A 615 3.52 -9.28 22.67
C GLY A 615 2.76 -9.01 21.35
N PRO A 616 2.73 -7.74 20.87
CA PRO A 616 1.84 -7.34 19.79
C PRO A 616 2.26 -7.87 18.41
N GLY A 617 1.29 -8.40 17.66
CA GLY A 617 1.50 -9.05 16.37
C GLY A 617 1.88 -8.13 15.21
N TYR A 618 1.77 -6.81 15.41
CA TYR A 618 2.24 -5.80 14.47
C TYR A 618 3.74 -5.48 14.63
N VAL A 619 4.38 -5.97 15.71
CA VAL A 619 5.83 -5.84 15.94
C VAL A 619 6.56 -6.98 15.24
N GLY A 620 7.72 -6.67 14.68
CA GLY A 620 8.55 -7.61 13.95
C GLY A 620 8.51 -7.39 12.43
N PRO A 621 9.23 -8.21 11.65
CA PRO A 621 9.22 -8.06 10.21
C PRO A 621 7.85 -8.39 9.62
N ILE A 622 7.46 -7.63 8.60
CA ILE A 622 6.17 -7.79 7.91
C ILE A 622 6.08 -9.14 7.21
N MET A 623 7.09 -9.49 6.40
CA MET A 623 7.19 -10.75 5.65
C MET A 623 8.53 -11.42 5.91
N SER A 624 8.55 -12.49 6.70
CA SER A 624 9.75 -13.30 6.98
C SER A 624 9.57 -14.79 6.68
N VAL A 625 8.33 -15.26 6.54
CA VAL A 625 8.01 -16.66 6.19
C VAL A 625 7.06 -16.68 4.99
N ASN A 626 7.22 -17.69 4.13
CA ASN A 626 6.30 -17.99 3.04
C ASN A 626 6.01 -19.49 2.94
N SER A 627 4.91 -19.85 2.30
CA SER A 627 4.60 -21.21 1.88
C SER A 627 4.19 -21.24 0.41
N ARG A 628 4.78 -22.19 -0.32
CA ARG A 628 4.54 -22.46 -1.74
C ARG A 628 3.71 -23.72 -1.96
N GLU A 629 3.13 -24.28 -0.90
CA GLU A 629 2.42 -25.56 -0.88
C GLU A 629 1.36 -25.68 -2.00
N VAL A 630 0.60 -24.61 -2.21
CA VAL A 630 -0.47 -24.54 -3.22
C VAL A 630 -0.12 -23.61 -4.39
N ALA A 631 1.16 -23.32 -4.58
CA ALA A 631 1.64 -22.46 -5.66
C ALA A 631 1.82 -23.21 -7.00
N ASN A 632 1.65 -24.53 -7.01
CA ASN A 632 1.95 -25.39 -8.17
C ASN A 632 3.40 -25.18 -8.68
N TRP A 633 4.32 -24.95 -7.74
CA TRP A 633 5.65 -24.40 -8.01
C TRP A 633 6.50 -25.24 -8.96
N GLU A 634 6.45 -26.57 -8.81
CA GLU A 634 7.21 -27.55 -9.61
C GLU A 634 6.57 -27.85 -10.97
N SER A 635 5.40 -27.28 -11.27
CA SER A 635 4.69 -27.51 -12.54
C SER A 635 4.44 -26.19 -13.28
N THR A 636 3.24 -25.64 -13.16
CA THR A 636 2.82 -24.45 -13.93
C THR A 636 3.12 -23.14 -13.22
N GLY A 637 3.33 -23.15 -11.91
CA GLY A 637 3.40 -21.94 -11.06
C GLY A 637 2.09 -21.17 -10.94
N TYR A 638 1.02 -21.56 -11.65
CA TYR A 638 -0.29 -20.95 -11.58
C TYR A 638 -1.08 -21.55 -10.40
N GLY A 639 -0.73 -21.07 -9.20
CA GLY A 639 -1.41 -21.35 -7.96
C GLY A 639 -1.37 -20.13 -7.05
N ALA A 640 -1.32 -20.33 -5.74
CA ALA A 640 -1.19 -19.25 -4.78
C ALA A 640 -0.04 -19.48 -3.79
N MET A 641 0.66 -18.41 -3.45
CA MET A 641 1.66 -18.39 -2.39
C MET A 641 1.02 -17.83 -1.11
N ILE A 642 1.31 -18.44 0.03
CA ILE A 642 0.85 -17.96 1.33
C ILE A 642 1.98 -17.16 1.98
N GLN A 643 1.67 -15.94 2.38
CA GLN A 643 2.60 -15.03 3.06
C GLN A 643 1.84 -14.26 4.15
N THR A 644 2.52 -13.34 4.83
CA THR A 644 1.93 -12.49 5.87
C THR A 644 1.90 -11.03 5.41
N PRO A 645 0.80 -10.29 5.62
CA PRO A 645 0.74 -8.87 5.31
C PRO A 645 1.27 -8.03 6.49
N THR A 646 1.43 -6.72 6.25
CA THR A 646 1.42 -5.77 7.36
C THR A 646 -0.01 -5.64 7.87
N MET A 647 -0.17 -5.42 9.17
CA MET A 647 -1.46 -5.19 9.80
C MET A 647 -1.31 -3.97 10.71
N HIS A 648 -1.49 -2.77 10.16
CA HIS A 648 -1.71 -1.55 10.94
C HIS A 648 -3.22 -1.31 11.11
N PRO A 649 -3.63 -0.53 12.13
CA PRO A 649 -5.04 -0.39 12.53
C PRO A 649 -6.01 0.02 11.41
N GLY A 650 -5.65 0.96 10.55
CA GLY A 650 -6.48 1.45 9.44
C GLY A 650 -6.64 0.41 8.35
N LEU A 651 -5.56 -0.25 7.94
CA LEU A 651 -5.57 -1.34 6.97
C LEU A 651 -6.39 -2.54 7.49
N LEU A 652 -6.25 -2.88 8.80
CA LEU A 652 -7.12 -3.86 9.45
C LEU A 652 -8.59 -3.42 9.34
N GLY A 653 -8.91 -2.17 9.66
CA GLY A 653 -10.26 -1.63 9.57
C GLY A 653 -10.90 -1.79 8.18
N CYS A 654 -10.11 -1.60 7.12
CA CYS A 654 -10.55 -1.87 5.75
C CYS A 654 -10.80 -3.36 5.46
N ALA A 655 -10.02 -4.25 6.06
CA ALA A 655 -10.04 -5.69 5.81
C ALA A 655 -11.18 -6.42 6.56
N VAL A 656 -11.39 -6.11 7.84
CA VAL A 656 -12.30 -6.83 8.75
C VAL A 656 -13.74 -6.85 8.22
N PRO A 657 -14.44 -8.01 8.26
CA PRO A 657 -15.84 -8.08 7.92
C PRO A 657 -16.71 -7.35 8.95
N TRP A 658 -17.69 -6.59 8.47
CA TRP A 658 -18.65 -5.92 9.34
C TRP A 658 -19.93 -6.75 9.39
N LEU A 659 -20.06 -7.54 10.46
CA LEU A 659 -21.27 -8.32 10.80
C LEU A 659 -22.11 -7.64 11.88
N GLY A 660 -21.83 -6.36 12.12
CA GLY A 660 -22.37 -5.53 13.19
C GLY A 660 -21.26 -4.73 13.87
N SER A 661 -21.64 -3.60 14.48
CA SER A 661 -20.67 -2.70 15.15
C SER A 661 -19.91 -3.42 16.27
N ALA A 662 -20.57 -4.33 16.98
CA ALA A 662 -19.96 -5.03 18.11
C ALA A 662 -18.79 -5.93 17.70
N LEU A 663 -18.91 -6.65 16.57
CA LEU A 663 -17.81 -7.47 16.04
C LEU A 663 -16.61 -6.61 15.62
N VAL A 664 -16.86 -5.44 15.03
CA VAL A 664 -15.77 -4.50 14.69
C VAL A 664 -15.06 -4.00 15.94
N LYS A 665 -15.81 -3.57 16.96
CA LYS A 665 -15.20 -3.14 18.22
C LYS A 665 -14.36 -4.24 18.86
N GLN A 666 -14.86 -5.47 18.85
CA GLN A 666 -14.13 -6.62 19.34
C GLN A 666 -12.87 -6.92 18.51
N SER A 667 -12.97 -6.88 17.18
CA SER A 667 -11.83 -7.13 16.29
C SER A 667 -10.71 -6.11 16.51
N ILE A 668 -11.10 -4.85 16.71
CA ILE A 668 -10.19 -3.75 17.06
C ILE A 668 -9.55 -3.98 18.43
N ALA A 669 -10.33 -4.31 19.45
CA ALA A 669 -9.80 -4.58 20.79
C ALA A 669 -8.85 -5.80 20.84
N ARG A 670 -8.87 -6.67 19.83
CA ARG A 670 -8.03 -7.89 19.71
C ARG A 670 -6.87 -7.74 18.73
N PHE A 671 -6.66 -6.54 18.19
CA PHE A 671 -5.76 -6.28 17.08
C PHE A 671 -4.32 -6.80 17.33
N ASP A 672 -3.75 -6.47 18.49
CA ASP A 672 -2.41 -6.89 18.91
C ASP A 672 -2.20 -8.41 18.96
N ARG A 673 -3.25 -9.22 19.03
CA ARG A 673 -3.16 -10.69 19.10
C ARG A 673 -3.85 -11.38 17.93
N THR A 674 -4.01 -10.69 16.81
CA THR A 674 -4.58 -11.23 15.58
C THR A 674 -3.49 -11.42 14.52
N ALA A 675 -3.30 -12.67 14.07
CA ALA A 675 -2.44 -13.01 12.95
C ALA A 675 -3.22 -12.99 11.64
N SER A 676 -2.56 -12.68 10.52
CA SER A 676 -3.14 -12.73 9.18
C SER A 676 -2.25 -13.44 8.18
N LEU A 677 -2.84 -14.31 7.37
CA LEU A 677 -2.19 -15.02 6.26
C LEU A 677 -2.87 -14.62 4.96
N ILE A 678 -2.10 -14.07 4.03
CA ILE A 678 -2.58 -13.69 2.70
C ILE A 678 -2.32 -14.80 1.69
N ALA A 679 -3.26 -14.98 0.78
CA ALA A 679 -3.14 -15.83 -0.40
C ALA A 679 -2.88 -14.95 -1.62
N ILE A 680 -1.68 -15.05 -2.20
CA ILE A 680 -1.26 -14.28 -3.38
C ILE A 680 -1.34 -15.20 -4.59
N VAL A 681 -2.34 -14.98 -5.47
CA VAL A 681 -2.56 -15.83 -6.64
C VAL A 681 -1.70 -15.38 -7.81
N ARG A 682 -1.03 -16.29 -8.52
CA ARG A 682 -0.49 -16.02 -9.86
C ARG A 682 -1.63 -16.08 -10.86
N ASP A 683 -2.11 -14.93 -11.34
CA ASP A 683 -3.35 -14.84 -12.13
C ASP A 683 -3.20 -15.22 -13.61
N ARG A 684 -4.10 -16.07 -14.09
CA ARG A 684 -4.37 -16.29 -15.53
C ARG A 684 -5.35 -15.27 -16.09
N GLY A 685 -6.28 -14.79 -15.26
CA GLY A 685 -7.14 -13.66 -15.58
C GLY A 685 -6.32 -12.40 -15.81
N HIS A 686 -6.88 -11.47 -16.59
CA HIS A 686 -6.25 -10.19 -16.83
C HIS A 686 -7.28 -9.06 -16.70
N GLY A 687 -6.76 -7.88 -16.45
CA GLY A 687 -7.48 -6.63 -16.43
C GLY A 687 -7.08 -5.71 -17.56
N THR A 688 -7.62 -4.49 -17.52
CA THR A 688 -7.25 -3.41 -18.41
C THR A 688 -6.96 -2.12 -17.66
N VAL A 689 -6.11 -1.28 -18.26
CA VAL A 689 -5.83 0.09 -17.81
C VAL A 689 -6.06 1.04 -18.98
N GLY A 690 -7.10 1.85 -18.90
CA GLY A 690 -7.41 2.90 -19.86
C GLY A 690 -7.42 4.28 -19.22
N MET A 691 -8.09 5.23 -19.88
CA MET A 691 -8.38 6.55 -19.33
C MET A 691 -9.83 6.93 -19.56
N ASP A 692 -10.39 7.75 -18.66
CA ASP A 692 -11.67 8.40 -18.87
C ASP A 692 -11.53 9.66 -19.75
N GLY A 693 -12.67 10.29 -20.10
CA GLY A 693 -12.70 11.51 -20.91
C GLY A 693 -12.01 12.72 -20.27
N SER A 694 -11.61 12.65 -19.00
CA SER A 694 -10.80 13.66 -18.30
C SER A 694 -9.31 13.30 -18.23
N GLY A 695 -8.90 12.19 -18.83
CA GLY A 695 -7.51 11.71 -18.85
C GLY A 695 -7.07 11.01 -17.56
N ARG A 696 -7.99 10.61 -16.68
CA ARG A 696 -7.65 9.85 -15.45
C ARG A 696 -7.61 8.35 -15.72
N PRO A 697 -6.75 7.57 -15.04
CA PRO A 697 -6.72 6.13 -15.21
C PRO A 697 -8.03 5.45 -14.84
N VAL A 698 -8.42 4.47 -15.65
CA VAL A 698 -9.54 3.56 -15.39
C VAL A 698 -8.98 2.15 -15.39
N VAL A 699 -9.14 1.46 -14.25
CA VAL A 699 -8.61 0.11 -14.05
C VAL A 699 -9.79 -0.85 -13.94
N SER A 700 -9.76 -1.91 -14.73
CA SER A 700 -10.73 -3.01 -14.67
C SER A 700 -9.98 -4.30 -14.47
N TYR A 701 -10.54 -5.23 -13.69
CA TYR A 701 -9.95 -6.54 -13.48
C TYR A 701 -11.03 -7.55 -13.12
N ARG A 702 -10.88 -8.79 -13.58
CA ARG A 702 -11.81 -9.87 -13.25
C ARG A 702 -11.04 -11.15 -12.96
N LEU A 703 -11.35 -11.75 -11.80
CA LEU A 703 -10.90 -13.10 -11.47
C LEU A 703 -11.53 -14.13 -12.41
N CYS A 704 -10.69 -14.88 -13.15
CA CYS A 704 -11.17 -16.04 -13.90
C CYS A 704 -11.46 -17.24 -12.96
N LYS A 705 -12.01 -18.32 -13.50
CA LYS A 705 -12.43 -19.48 -12.68
C LYS A 705 -11.23 -20.19 -12.03
N GLU A 706 -10.14 -20.28 -12.77
CA GLU A 706 -8.87 -20.88 -12.35
C GLU A 706 -8.24 -20.08 -11.21
N ASP A 707 -8.28 -18.74 -11.31
CA ASP A 707 -7.79 -17.85 -10.25
C ASP A 707 -8.65 -17.95 -8.99
N GLN A 708 -9.98 -18.00 -9.14
CA GLN A 708 -10.90 -18.19 -8.02
C GLN A 708 -10.64 -19.52 -7.30
N LYS A 709 -10.36 -20.59 -8.07
CA LYS A 709 -10.01 -21.88 -7.49
C LYS A 709 -8.69 -21.80 -6.71
N SER A 710 -7.65 -21.23 -7.30
CA SER A 710 -6.35 -21.05 -6.63
C SER A 710 -6.47 -20.23 -5.35
N MET A 711 -7.27 -19.16 -5.39
CA MET A 711 -7.56 -18.34 -4.23
C MET A 711 -8.32 -19.11 -3.13
N GLN A 712 -9.30 -19.92 -3.53
CA GLN A 712 -10.06 -20.75 -2.60
C GLN A 712 -9.17 -21.80 -1.93
N ASP A 713 -8.39 -22.54 -2.73
CA ASP A 713 -7.52 -23.61 -2.24
C ASP A 713 -6.52 -23.05 -1.20
N ALA A 714 -5.92 -21.88 -1.47
CA ALA A 714 -5.04 -21.22 -0.51
C ALA A 714 -5.76 -20.64 0.71
N LEU A 715 -6.97 -20.07 0.56
CA LEU A 715 -7.72 -19.55 1.69
C LEU A 715 -8.12 -20.67 2.67
N LEU A 716 -8.55 -21.82 2.15
CA LEU A 716 -8.88 -22.99 2.96
C LEU A 716 -7.63 -23.55 3.66
N LEU A 717 -6.49 -23.61 2.96
CA LEU A 717 -5.22 -24.02 3.56
C LEU A 717 -4.77 -23.06 4.66
N SER A 718 -4.89 -21.74 4.46
CA SER A 718 -4.56 -20.73 5.47
C SER A 718 -5.39 -20.90 6.76
N LEU A 719 -6.67 -21.24 6.65
CA LEU A 719 -7.51 -21.53 7.82
C LEU A 719 -7.03 -22.78 8.58
N ARG A 720 -6.62 -23.84 7.85
CA ARG A 720 -6.02 -25.05 8.46
C ARG A 720 -4.72 -24.72 9.16
N ILE A 721 -3.84 -23.95 8.52
CA ILE A 721 -2.55 -23.50 9.08
C ILE A 721 -2.79 -22.72 10.37
N LEU A 722 -3.71 -21.74 10.38
CA LEU A 722 -4.01 -20.95 11.57
C LEU A 722 -4.57 -21.79 12.71
N ARG A 723 -5.50 -22.72 12.43
CA ARG A 723 -6.02 -23.66 13.44
C ARG A 723 -4.91 -24.54 14.00
N ALA A 724 -4.05 -25.09 13.14
CA ALA A 724 -2.92 -25.93 13.55
C ALA A 724 -1.85 -25.15 14.34
N ALA A 725 -1.70 -23.86 14.07
CA ALA A 725 -0.83 -22.97 14.84
C ALA A 725 -1.38 -22.64 16.24
N GLY A 726 -2.62 -23.01 16.55
CA GLY A 726 -3.25 -22.79 17.86
C GLY A 726 -4.19 -21.59 17.93
N ALA A 727 -4.68 -21.07 16.79
CA ALA A 727 -5.68 -20.00 16.79
C ALA A 727 -6.96 -20.48 17.52
N VAL A 728 -7.48 -19.67 18.43
CA VAL A 728 -8.73 -19.98 19.16
C VAL A 728 -9.98 -19.66 18.34
N GLU A 729 -9.84 -18.75 17.39
CA GLU A 729 -10.88 -18.32 16.44
C GLU A 729 -10.21 -18.01 15.11
N VAL A 730 -10.84 -18.40 14.00
CA VAL A 730 -10.35 -18.12 12.64
C VAL A 730 -11.47 -17.54 11.79
N GLY A 731 -11.10 -16.76 10.79
CA GLY A 731 -12.07 -16.18 9.87
C GLY A 731 -11.46 -15.75 8.54
N THR A 732 -12.34 -15.26 7.66
CA THR A 732 -11.98 -14.73 6.34
C THR A 732 -12.47 -13.29 6.21
N LEU A 733 -12.23 -12.67 5.05
CA LEU A 733 -12.69 -11.30 4.76
C LEU A 733 -14.09 -11.24 4.10
N HIS A 734 -14.81 -12.37 4.01
CA HIS A 734 -16.16 -12.41 3.46
C HIS A 734 -17.16 -11.72 4.39
N GLN A 735 -18.00 -10.82 3.83
CA GLN A 735 -19.07 -10.15 4.60
C GLN A 735 -20.23 -11.07 4.95
N SER A 736 -20.29 -12.25 4.34
CA SER A 736 -21.38 -13.22 4.51
C SER A 736 -21.06 -14.34 5.50
N LEU A 737 -19.82 -14.43 5.99
CA LEU A 737 -19.35 -15.54 6.84
C LEU A 737 -19.00 -15.05 8.24
N LYS A 738 -19.50 -15.78 9.24
CA LYS A 738 -19.08 -15.61 10.63
C LYS A 738 -17.70 -16.25 10.87
N PRO A 739 -16.93 -15.78 11.86
CA PRO A 739 -15.75 -16.49 12.34
C PRO A 739 -16.11 -17.88 12.87
N PHE A 740 -15.15 -18.79 12.84
CA PHE A 740 -15.23 -20.12 13.44
C PHE A 740 -14.41 -20.18 14.72
N ARG A 741 -15.00 -20.66 15.81
CA ARG A 741 -14.28 -20.92 17.06
C ARG A 741 -13.61 -22.27 17.00
N CYS A 742 -12.29 -22.28 17.13
CA CYS A 742 -11.51 -23.51 17.24
C CYS A 742 -11.55 -24.04 18.69
N LEU A 743 -11.50 -23.11 19.67
CA LEU A 743 -11.49 -23.42 21.09
C LEU A 743 -12.60 -22.62 21.80
N ILE A 744 -13.37 -23.29 22.64
CA ILE A 744 -14.49 -22.73 23.40
C ILE A 744 -14.04 -22.61 24.88
N PRO A 745 -14.15 -21.43 25.50
CA PRO A 745 -13.83 -21.27 26.92
C PRO A 745 -14.76 -22.09 27.80
N PRO A 746 -14.32 -22.52 29.01
CA PRO A 746 -15.24 -23.10 29.99
C PRO A 746 -16.37 -22.12 30.31
N ALA A 747 -17.61 -22.62 30.41
CA ALA A 747 -18.74 -21.81 30.86
C ALA A 747 -18.59 -21.49 32.35
N ASP A 748 -18.80 -20.23 32.73
CA ASP A 748 -18.72 -19.76 34.11
C ASP A 748 -19.87 -20.27 35.01
N ASP A 749 -20.87 -20.95 34.44
CA ASP A 749 -22.03 -21.43 35.18
C ASP A 749 -22.51 -22.80 34.69
N ALA A 750 -21.89 -23.86 35.20
CA ALA A 750 -22.55 -25.15 35.34
C ALA A 750 -22.47 -25.55 36.80
N ARG A 751 -23.60 -25.41 37.50
CA ARG A 751 -23.90 -26.17 38.73
C ARG A 751 -23.24 -27.53 38.64
N ALA A 752 -22.48 -27.87 39.67
CA ALA A 752 -22.10 -29.22 39.99
C ALA A 752 -23.27 -30.18 39.75
N THR A 753 -23.26 -30.85 38.60
CA THR A 753 -23.96 -32.11 38.42
C THR A 753 -22.85 -33.14 38.45
N SER A 754 -22.63 -33.64 39.65
CA SER A 754 -21.90 -34.86 39.93
C SER A 754 -22.22 -35.93 38.89
N GLY A 755 -21.21 -36.43 38.20
CA GLY A 755 -21.36 -37.58 37.32
C GLY A 755 -20.17 -37.82 36.40
N ASN A 756 -19.16 -38.51 36.94
CA ASN A 756 -18.05 -39.16 36.24
C ASN A 756 -16.91 -38.26 35.72
N LEU A 757 -16.09 -37.80 36.65
CA LEU A 757 -14.65 -37.64 36.43
C LEU A 757 -13.93 -38.89 36.97
N VAL A 758 -13.50 -39.79 36.08
CA VAL A 758 -12.41 -40.75 36.35
C VAL A 758 -11.66 -41.00 35.03
N GLY A 759 -10.49 -40.37 34.86
CA GLY A 759 -9.21 -41.05 34.58
C GLY A 759 -8.75 -40.81 33.14
N SER A 760 -7.49 -40.56 32.78
CA SER A 760 -6.19 -40.62 33.45
C SER A 760 -5.21 -39.74 32.64
N GLY A 761 -4.35 -38.99 33.34
CA GLY A 761 -3.53 -37.91 32.78
C GLY A 761 -2.51 -38.27 31.69
N GLY A 762 -2.26 -37.28 30.84
CA GLY A 762 -1.16 -37.16 29.88
C GLY A 762 -0.87 -35.67 29.62
N PRO A 763 0.30 -35.30 29.07
CA PRO A 763 0.70 -33.91 28.88
C PRO A 763 -0.18 -33.25 27.80
N GLY A 764 -1.25 -32.59 28.23
CA GLY A 764 -2.25 -31.98 27.35
C GLY A 764 -3.55 -31.59 28.06
N GLU A 765 -3.54 -31.34 29.37
CA GLU A 765 -4.74 -30.91 30.10
C GLU A 765 -5.13 -29.49 29.69
N THR A 766 -6.12 -29.37 28.79
CA THR A 766 -6.80 -28.11 28.52
C THR A 766 -7.53 -27.68 29.79
N HIS A 767 -7.11 -26.56 30.39
CA HIS A 767 -7.72 -26.00 31.61
C HIS A 767 -9.19 -25.57 31.38
N GLY A 768 -10.12 -26.52 31.24
CA GLY A 768 -11.55 -26.29 31.01
C GLY A 768 -11.96 -25.88 29.58
N TRP A 769 -11.00 -25.65 28.68
CA TRP A 769 -11.25 -25.30 27.28
C TRP A 769 -11.69 -26.51 26.45
N GLN A 770 -12.76 -26.36 25.66
CA GLN A 770 -13.29 -27.40 24.77
C GLN A 770 -12.87 -27.13 23.32
N CYS A 771 -12.32 -28.14 22.65
CA CYS A 771 -11.98 -28.04 21.22
C CYS A 771 -13.21 -28.34 20.36
N SER A 772 -13.48 -27.49 19.36
CA SER A 772 -14.48 -27.80 18.34
C SER A 772 -14.03 -28.99 17.49
N SER A 773 -14.97 -29.84 17.12
CA SER A 773 -14.68 -31.07 16.40
C SER A 773 -14.16 -30.81 14.99
N ASP A 774 -13.39 -31.76 14.46
CA ASP A 774 -12.93 -31.68 13.06
C ASP A 774 -14.09 -31.67 12.06
N ALA A 775 -15.19 -32.36 12.36
CA ALA A 775 -16.38 -32.35 11.51
C ALA A 775 -17.02 -30.95 11.42
N GLU A 776 -17.11 -30.21 12.52
CA GLU A 776 -17.61 -28.84 12.53
C GLU A 776 -16.69 -27.90 11.75
N PHE A 777 -15.37 -28.08 11.89
CA PHE A 777 -14.40 -27.29 11.14
C PHE A 777 -14.45 -27.57 9.64
N GLU A 778 -14.55 -28.84 9.22
CA GLU A 778 -14.72 -29.19 7.81
C GLU A 778 -16.03 -28.62 7.23
N ALA A 779 -17.13 -28.65 8.00
CA ALA A 779 -18.37 -28.01 7.60
C ALA A 779 -18.21 -26.48 7.42
N TYR A 780 -17.42 -25.84 8.28
CA TYR A 780 -17.06 -24.43 8.12
C TYR A 780 -16.25 -24.19 6.83
N LEU A 781 -15.23 -25.00 6.55
CA LEU A 781 -14.45 -24.91 5.31
C LEU A 781 -15.33 -25.09 4.06
N MET A 782 -16.29 -26.00 4.10
CA MET A 782 -17.28 -26.16 3.02
C MET A 782 -18.15 -24.90 2.84
N SER A 783 -18.52 -24.22 3.92
CA SER A 783 -19.27 -22.95 3.84
C SER A 783 -18.43 -21.82 3.21
N VAL A 784 -17.12 -21.78 3.51
CA VAL A 784 -16.17 -20.83 2.91
C VAL A 784 -16.06 -21.10 1.40
N ALA A 785 -15.89 -22.36 1.01
CA ALA A 785 -15.86 -22.75 -0.40
C ALA A 785 -17.16 -22.39 -1.14
N ALA A 786 -18.32 -22.59 -0.51
CA ALA A 786 -19.61 -22.27 -1.11
C ALA A 786 -19.88 -20.76 -1.23
N ALA A 787 -19.27 -19.92 -0.38
CA ALA A 787 -19.44 -18.47 -0.44
C ALA A 787 -18.88 -17.89 -1.75
N GLY A 788 -17.69 -18.34 -2.14
CA GLY A 788 -16.95 -17.92 -3.33
C GLY A 788 -16.62 -16.42 -3.37
N PHE A 789 -16.00 -15.97 -4.46
CA PHE A 789 -15.51 -14.59 -4.58
C PHE A 789 -16.48 -13.69 -5.36
N LYS A 790 -17.67 -13.46 -4.80
CA LYS A 790 -18.64 -12.51 -5.38
C LYS A 790 -18.10 -11.09 -5.29
N LEU A 791 -18.31 -10.30 -6.35
CA LEU A 791 -17.86 -8.91 -6.42
C LEU A 791 -18.32 -8.12 -5.19
N ASN A 792 -17.38 -7.51 -4.46
CA ASN A 792 -17.61 -6.73 -3.24
C ASN A 792 -18.22 -7.49 -2.05
N ASP A 793 -18.18 -8.83 -2.03
CA ASP A 793 -18.52 -9.65 -0.85
C ASP A 793 -17.27 -10.04 -0.04
N CYS A 794 -16.17 -10.34 -0.72
CA CYS A 794 -14.85 -10.55 -0.11
C CYS A 794 -13.92 -9.40 -0.48
N THR A 795 -13.17 -8.88 0.49
CA THR A 795 -12.19 -7.83 0.20
C THR A 795 -11.00 -8.45 -0.54
N LEU A 796 -10.70 -7.90 -1.72
CA LEU A 796 -9.53 -8.27 -2.53
C LEU A 796 -8.57 -7.09 -2.61
N PHE A 797 -7.28 -7.40 -2.61
CA PHE A 797 -6.19 -6.43 -2.67
C PHE A 797 -5.19 -6.79 -3.76
N SER A 798 -4.37 -5.83 -4.15
CA SER A 798 -3.18 -6.05 -4.97
C SER A 798 -2.16 -4.94 -4.74
N ALA A 799 -0.92 -5.34 -4.49
CA ALA A 799 0.26 -4.47 -4.53
C ALA A 799 1.20 -4.84 -5.70
N HIS A 800 0.83 -5.79 -6.56
CA HIS A 800 1.68 -6.37 -7.59
C HIS A 800 1.10 -6.14 -8.99
N GLN A 801 1.03 -4.88 -9.41
CA GLN A 801 0.46 -4.55 -10.71
C GLN A 801 1.52 -4.69 -11.82
N THR A 802 1.33 -5.60 -12.77
CA THR A 802 2.29 -5.91 -13.85
C THR A 802 1.61 -6.06 -15.21
N GLY A 803 2.40 -6.09 -16.27
CA GLY A 803 2.00 -6.57 -17.61
C GLY A 803 1.04 -5.70 -18.41
N SER A 804 0.80 -4.45 -18.03
CA SER A 804 -0.12 -3.58 -18.77
C SER A 804 0.44 -3.04 -20.09
N CYS A 805 1.74 -3.14 -20.35
CA CYS A 805 2.40 -2.75 -21.61
C CYS A 805 3.45 -3.79 -22.00
N PRO A 806 3.05 -5.03 -22.35
CA PRO A 806 3.95 -6.17 -22.39
C PRO A 806 5.08 -6.01 -23.43
N MET A 807 6.25 -6.53 -23.08
CA MET A 807 7.38 -6.79 -23.98
C MET A 807 7.10 -8.02 -24.84
N GLY A 808 7.61 -8.03 -26.07
CA GLY A 808 7.47 -9.19 -26.94
C GLY A 808 8.30 -9.08 -28.22
N THR A 809 7.99 -9.96 -29.16
CA THR A 809 8.71 -10.10 -30.43
C THR A 809 7.96 -9.50 -31.63
N SER A 810 6.76 -8.94 -31.42
CA SER A 810 5.95 -8.35 -32.49
C SER A 810 5.09 -7.16 -32.02
N LEU A 811 4.89 -6.19 -32.92
CA LEU A 811 4.04 -5.03 -32.66
C LEU A 811 2.54 -5.36 -32.45
N GLN A 812 2.10 -6.56 -32.86
CA GLN A 812 0.71 -6.99 -32.74
C GLN A 812 0.38 -7.46 -31.32
N SER A 813 1.37 -8.04 -30.63
CA SER A 813 1.21 -8.66 -29.32
C SER A 813 1.89 -7.91 -28.17
N SER A 814 2.69 -6.88 -28.47
CA SER A 814 3.50 -6.16 -27.47
C SER A 814 3.58 -4.66 -27.72
N VAL A 815 3.97 -3.90 -26.69
CA VAL A 815 4.16 -2.44 -26.74
C VAL A 815 5.62 -2.09 -27.01
N VAL A 816 6.54 -2.90 -26.49
CA VAL A 816 7.98 -2.74 -26.65
C VAL A 816 8.64 -4.03 -27.13
N ASP A 817 9.77 -3.89 -27.79
CA ASP A 817 10.64 -5.00 -28.14
C ASP A 817 11.41 -5.54 -26.91
N GLU A 818 12.21 -6.59 -27.10
CA GLU A 818 13.02 -7.21 -26.06
C GLU A 818 14.05 -6.29 -25.39
N ASN A 819 14.35 -5.14 -26.00
CA ASN A 819 15.24 -4.11 -25.45
C ASN A 819 14.47 -3.02 -24.70
N GLY A 820 13.15 -3.16 -24.57
CA GLY A 820 12.29 -2.15 -23.97
C GLY A 820 11.99 -0.97 -24.87
N GLU A 821 12.40 -0.96 -26.15
CA GLU A 821 12.13 0.15 -27.07
C GLU A 821 10.72 0.03 -27.67
N SER A 822 9.99 1.14 -27.75
CA SER A 822 8.67 1.17 -28.37
C SER A 822 8.72 0.76 -29.84
N TRP A 823 7.73 -0.05 -30.24
CA TRP A 823 7.49 -0.37 -31.65
C TRP A 823 7.04 0.85 -32.48
N GLU A 824 6.35 1.81 -31.86
CA GLU A 824 5.75 2.96 -32.54
C GLU A 824 6.68 4.18 -32.62
N VAL A 825 7.51 4.38 -31.60
CA VAL A 825 8.26 5.62 -31.36
C VAL A 825 9.74 5.31 -31.09
N SER A 826 10.64 5.87 -31.89
CA SER A 826 12.08 5.77 -31.64
C SER A 826 12.52 6.67 -30.50
N GLY A 827 13.49 6.19 -29.71
CA GLY A 827 14.02 6.88 -28.53
C GLY A 827 13.13 6.80 -27.29
N LEU A 828 11.99 6.10 -27.37
CA LEU A 828 11.07 5.87 -26.26
C LEU A 828 11.23 4.44 -25.73
N PHE A 829 11.55 4.32 -24.44
CA PHE A 829 11.75 3.05 -23.76
C PHE A 829 10.78 2.88 -22.59
N LEU A 830 10.37 1.65 -22.29
CA LEU A 830 9.68 1.29 -21.06
C LEU A 830 10.56 0.38 -20.22
N GLY A 831 10.62 0.62 -18.91
CA GLY A 831 11.52 -0.10 -18.01
C GLY A 831 10.94 -0.33 -16.62
N ASP A 832 9.66 -0.72 -16.53
CA ASP A 832 8.98 -1.03 -15.27
C ASP A 832 8.19 -2.34 -15.36
N GLY A 833 7.47 -2.72 -14.30
CA GLY A 833 6.67 -3.96 -14.26
C GLY A 833 5.54 -4.05 -15.29
N SER A 834 5.22 -2.97 -16.01
CA SER A 834 4.23 -3.02 -17.10
C SER A 834 4.70 -3.88 -18.28
N VAL A 835 6.01 -4.11 -18.43
CA VAL A 835 6.57 -4.84 -19.58
C VAL A 835 6.52 -6.36 -19.44
N PHE A 836 6.08 -6.89 -18.30
CA PHE A 836 6.02 -8.35 -18.12
C PHE A 836 4.98 -9.01 -19.03
N PRO A 837 5.33 -10.11 -19.73
CA PRO A 837 4.36 -10.86 -20.52
C PRO A 837 3.25 -11.50 -19.66
N THR A 838 3.63 -12.06 -18.51
CA THR A 838 2.74 -12.75 -17.55
C THR A 838 3.15 -12.43 -16.10
N PRO A 839 2.28 -12.69 -15.09
CA PRO A 839 2.64 -12.44 -13.70
C PRO A 839 3.75 -13.38 -13.23
N VAL A 840 4.60 -12.93 -12.31
CA VAL A 840 5.75 -13.71 -11.82
C VAL A 840 5.41 -14.70 -10.68
N GLY A 841 4.22 -14.64 -10.10
CA GLY A 841 3.78 -15.52 -9.01
C GLY A 841 4.46 -15.29 -7.64
N VAL A 842 5.38 -14.32 -7.57
CA VAL A 842 6.07 -13.86 -6.36
C VAL A 842 6.06 -12.33 -6.27
N ASN A 843 6.64 -11.75 -5.21
CA ASN A 843 6.82 -10.30 -5.10
C ASN A 843 7.72 -9.80 -6.25
N PRO A 844 7.26 -8.87 -7.10
CA PRO A 844 7.87 -8.63 -8.41
C PRO A 844 9.07 -7.68 -8.40
N MET A 845 9.47 -7.14 -7.24
CA MET A 845 10.49 -6.09 -7.14
C MET A 845 11.80 -6.47 -7.86
N VAL A 846 12.42 -7.59 -7.46
CA VAL A 846 13.69 -8.06 -8.06
C VAL A 846 13.54 -8.34 -9.55
N SER A 847 12.41 -8.92 -9.97
CA SER A 847 12.14 -9.16 -11.40
C SER A 847 12.05 -7.86 -12.19
N ILE A 848 11.40 -6.82 -11.63
CA ILE A 848 11.26 -5.50 -12.28
C ILE A 848 12.64 -4.86 -12.40
N GLU A 849 13.39 -4.88 -11.30
CA GLU A 849 14.73 -4.32 -11.23
C GLU A 849 15.69 -5.01 -12.20
N SER A 850 15.64 -6.33 -12.31
CA SER A 850 16.51 -7.10 -13.21
C SER A 850 16.20 -6.83 -14.69
N VAL A 851 14.92 -6.67 -15.05
CA VAL A 851 14.53 -6.27 -16.41
C VAL A 851 15.00 -4.85 -16.70
N ALA A 852 14.79 -3.92 -15.76
CA ALA A 852 15.24 -2.55 -15.89
C ALA A 852 16.76 -2.44 -15.97
N PHE A 853 17.50 -3.26 -15.23
CA PHE A 853 18.96 -3.34 -15.27
C PHE A 853 19.48 -3.76 -16.65
N MET A 854 18.87 -4.76 -17.30
CA MET A 854 19.25 -5.13 -18.67
C MET A 854 18.97 -4.01 -19.67
N ILE A 855 17.78 -3.40 -19.58
CA ILE A 855 17.39 -2.29 -20.46
C ILE A 855 18.34 -1.10 -20.27
N GLY A 856 18.58 -0.71 -19.01
CA GLY A 856 19.47 0.38 -18.66
C GLY A 856 20.92 0.13 -19.06
N LYS A 857 21.44 -1.10 -18.92
CA LYS A 857 22.78 -1.47 -19.38
C LYS A 857 22.92 -1.33 -20.90
N ARG A 858 21.96 -1.85 -21.67
CA ARG A 858 21.95 -1.71 -23.14
C ARG A 858 21.82 -0.25 -23.57
N LEU A 859 21.06 0.56 -22.84
CA LEU A 859 20.96 2.01 -23.06
C LEU A 859 22.28 2.71 -22.73
N ALA A 860 22.90 2.42 -21.59
CA ALA A 860 24.20 2.95 -21.19
C ALA A 860 25.28 2.64 -22.23
N ASP A 861 25.28 1.42 -22.79
CA ASP A 861 26.21 1.05 -23.86
C ASP A 861 25.93 1.83 -25.15
N LYS A 862 24.67 2.09 -25.51
CA LYS A 862 24.33 2.99 -26.61
C LYS A 862 24.86 4.40 -26.34
N VAL A 863 24.69 4.92 -25.12
CA VAL A 863 25.19 6.26 -24.72
C VAL A 863 26.71 6.35 -24.87
N ARG A 864 27.46 5.38 -24.32
CA ARG A 864 28.92 5.30 -24.44
C ARG A 864 29.40 5.22 -25.89
N ASN A 865 28.61 4.58 -26.75
CA ASN A 865 28.87 4.48 -28.18
C ASN A 865 28.33 5.67 -29.01
N GLY A 866 27.99 6.79 -28.37
CA GLY A 866 27.66 8.05 -29.04
C GLY A 866 26.19 8.25 -29.40
N TYR A 867 25.26 7.47 -28.85
CA TYR A 867 23.82 7.65 -29.09
C TYR A 867 23.30 9.03 -28.63
N LEU A 868 23.92 9.62 -27.59
CA LEU A 868 23.66 10.98 -27.12
C LEU A 868 24.65 12.03 -27.69
N CYS A 869 25.49 11.67 -28.65
CA CYS A 869 26.44 12.59 -29.32
C CYS A 869 25.88 13.22 -30.61
N VAL A 870 24.61 12.98 -30.95
CA VAL A 870 24.05 13.44 -32.23
C VAL A 870 23.53 14.89 -32.12
N LYS A 871 24.46 15.81 -32.40
CA LYS A 871 24.37 17.23 -32.83
C LYS A 871 23.09 18.04 -32.58
#